data_AF-A0A9X3ND21-F1
#
_entry.id   AF-A0A9X3ND21-F1
#
_cell.length_a   1.000
_cell.length_b   1.000
_cell.length_c   1.000
_cell.angle_alpha   90.00
_cell.angle_beta   90.00
_cell.angle_gamma   90.00
#
_symmetry.space_group_name_H-M   'P 1'
#
loop_
_entity.id
_entity.type
_entity.pdbx_description
1 polymer ?
#
loop_
_entity_poly.entity_id
_entity_poly.type
_entity_poly.pdbx_seq_one_letter_code
_entity_poly.pdbx_strand_id
1 'polypeptide(L)'
;MPEHDSGTAMQTAVIKVTRSAPAADFTVELLDADGDRLEIETMVAGLPELAALQVLPSAATIGQALVAFYADTTSSHQFSPIGTALGDLLLGGKVGAHWTRLQGAGPHRTLLQIEDPDLALLPWELIRHGQRRLFANPQAPWARADALVPEPAEELLPLRLLVVEAPGMGLDTAAETRGIKAALSAFDGAVDAHFLTNPSESDLRAAFEFRPHVFHFSGHAGPDPDSGLPGLQIADLSLTSDYVVHFLSNELPRLVVLNACRTANGDVGQVHTLVESFLEIGAAAVVGMRGDIHGAPAACFGEQLYRALAAHHPIDVAVATARNELARSHSAVLRDWSLPSLTLRVPPEHVLPMCERTTKDDRKALEDELGDRLRTFVDRSNERRKLTAIDPHVGSPERLVVVHGEMESGKTALLQWIRRRSAMRGVCVRYVDFRSPERINFVRALEIIRDEPDDVALLGLSPTAFSSFNYDLGFLLEGRLPVAHSNGVSAVPAPERPKSYELGENMVDEIFTSFRTALQSATSAERPLVLILDHVGAVLQPDFTDRLYPLLIKRVLATKELEHVRIVVVLSPEQRRDYWPASDADVGYRVPVDLLKPGEFQRCAEDVVLALGKPLNAVLSNLIAALEPLFAPADWVPKKLDEVRGLIP
;
A
#
# COMPACT_ATOMS: atom_id res chain seq x y z
N MET A 1 0.55 22.64 -10.75
CA MET A 1 -0.77 22.65 -10.08
C MET A 1 -1.78 22.10 -11.06
N PRO A 2 -2.28 20.87 -10.88
CA PRO A 2 -3.36 20.36 -11.72
C PRO A 2 -4.69 20.95 -11.26
N GLU A 3 -5.52 21.36 -12.21
CA GLU A 3 -6.93 21.66 -12.01
C GLU A 3 -7.64 20.39 -11.51
N HIS A 4 -8.02 20.38 -10.24
CA HIS A 4 -9.03 19.44 -9.77
C HIS A 4 -10.33 19.75 -10.50
N ASP A 5 -10.86 18.76 -11.19
CA ASP A 5 -12.23 18.71 -11.69
C ASP A 5 -13.15 19.15 -10.56
N SER A 6 -13.76 20.32 -10.70
CA SER A 6 -14.59 20.94 -9.67
C SER A 6 -15.96 20.25 -9.62
N GLY A 7 -15.95 18.96 -9.28
CA GLY A 7 -17.12 18.31 -8.70
C GLY A 7 -17.47 19.06 -7.42
N THR A 8 -18.74 19.43 -7.26
CA THR A 8 -19.27 20.02 -6.02
C THR A 8 -18.74 19.23 -4.82
N ALA A 9 -17.93 19.87 -3.98
CA ALA A 9 -17.34 19.24 -2.81
C ALA A 9 -18.47 18.64 -1.94
N MET A 10 -18.32 17.37 -1.58
CA MET A 10 -19.29 16.67 -0.74
C MET A 10 -19.30 17.30 0.66
N GLN A 11 -20.45 17.82 1.08
CA GLN A 11 -20.59 18.46 2.39
C GLN A 11 -20.71 17.41 3.49
N THR A 12 -20.34 17.76 4.73
CA THR A 12 -20.39 16.86 5.89
C THR A 12 -21.42 17.35 6.91
N ALA A 13 -22.30 16.46 7.34
CA ALA A 13 -23.16 16.67 8.50
C ALA A 13 -22.84 15.62 9.58
N VAL A 14 -22.88 16.01 10.84
CA VAL A 14 -22.65 15.10 11.98
C VAL A 14 -23.95 14.94 12.76
N ILE A 15 -24.37 13.71 12.98
CA ILE A 15 -25.44 13.39 13.93
C ILE A 15 -24.76 12.89 15.19
N LYS A 16 -24.82 13.70 16.25
CA LYS A 16 -24.21 13.43 17.54
C LYS A 16 -25.26 12.99 18.55
N VAL A 17 -25.06 11.83 19.16
CA VAL A 17 -25.94 11.29 20.20
C VAL A 17 -25.18 11.20 21.52
N THR A 18 -25.66 11.92 22.52
CA THR A 18 -25.04 12.02 23.85
C THR A 18 -26.04 11.69 24.94
N ARG A 19 -25.53 11.35 26.13
CA ARG A 19 -26.36 11.08 27.30
C ARG A 19 -25.74 11.72 28.54
N SER A 20 -26.51 12.56 29.23
CA SER A 20 -26.01 13.28 30.41
C SER A 20 -25.92 12.42 31.67
N ALA A 21 -26.71 11.35 31.76
CA ALA A 21 -26.70 10.37 32.86
C ALA A 21 -27.36 9.03 32.44
N PRO A 22 -27.02 7.89 33.08
CA PRO A 22 -27.54 6.56 32.71
C PRO A 22 -29.07 6.34 32.78
N ALA A 23 -29.82 7.28 33.36
CA ALA A 23 -31.29 7.24 33.42
C ALA A 23 -31.94 8.39 32.63
N ALA A 24 -31.15 9.29 32.05
CA ALA A 24 -31.65 10.40 31.24
C ALA A 24 -32.00 9.94 29.83
N ASP A 25 -32.87 10.69 29.16
CA ASP A 25 -33.05 10.56 27.72
C ASP A 25 -31.80 10.98 26.96
N PHE A 26 -31.68 10.50 25.72
CA PHE A 26 -30.57 10.83 24.84
C PHE A 26 -30.81 12.19 24.19
N THR A 27 -29.73 12.95 24.00
CA THR A 27 -29.75 14.18 23.19
C THR A 27 -29.22 13.85 21.81
N VAL A 28 -29.97 14.20 20.77
CA VAL A 28 -29.59 14.04 19.36
C VAL A 28 -29.38 15.43 18.77
N GLU A 29 -28.16 15.71 18.32
CA GLU A 29 -27.78 16.99 17.70
C GLU A 29 -27.40 16.76 16.24
N LEU A 30 -27.89 17.62 15.36
CA LEU A 30 -27.39 17.74 13.99
C LEU A 30 -26.40 18.91 13.94
N LEU A 31 -25.18 18.63 13.52
CA LEU A 31 -24.11 19.61 13.38
C LEU A 31 -23.67 19.69 11.91
N ASP A 32 -23.13 20.83 11.49
CA ASP A 32 -22.41 20.94 10.23
C ASP A 32 -20.93 20.50 10.36
N ALA A 33 -20.14 20.74 9.31
CA ALA A 33 -18.73 20.36 9.27
C ALA A 33 -17.84 21.17 10.24
N ASP A 34 -18.25 22.38 10.61
CA ASP A 34 -17.53 23.25 11.55
C ASP A 34 -17.90 22.94 13.01
N GLY A 35 -18.87 22.04 13.22
CA GLY A 35 -19.39 21.65 14.53
C GLY A 35 -20.49 22.57 15.04
N ASP A 36 -20.98 23.49 14.21
CA ASP A 36 -22.08 24.38 14.58
C ASP A 36 -23.41 23.61 14.56
N ARG A 37 -24.21 23.82 15.60
CA ARG A 37 -25.45 23.09 15.79
C ARG A 37 -26.56 23.64 14.89
N LEU A 38 -27.05 22.78 14.00
CA LEU A 38 -28.14 23.04 13.08
C LEU A 38 -29.51 22.70 13.68
N GLU A 39 -29.60 21.64 14.49
CA GLU A 39 -30.85 21.18 15.11
C GLU A 39 -30.56 20.32 16.35
N ILE A 40 -31.52 20.22 17.27
CA ILE A 40 -31.42 19.38 18.47
C ILE A 40 -32.78 18.80 18.85
N GLU A 41 -32.78 17.55 19.31
CA GLU A 41 -33.93 16.94 19.93
C GLU A 41 -33.59 15.90 21.00
N THR A 42 -34.63 15.35 21.61
CA THR A 42 -34.51 14.35 22.69
C THR A 42 -35.07 13.03 22.20
N MET A 43 -34.29 11.97 22.38
CA MET A 43 -34.64 10.59 22.04
C MET A 43 -34.81 9.79 23.33
N VAL A 44 -35.98 9.15 23.49
CA VAL A 44 -36.39 8.52 24.76
C VAL A 44 -35.51 7.32 25.07
N ALA A 45 -35.03 7.24 26.33
CA ALA A 45 -34.11 6.19 26.75
C ALA A 45 -34.67 4.75 26.66
N GLY A 46 -36.00 4.62 26.69
CA GLY A 46 -36.71 3.34 26.59
C GLY A 46 -36.69 2.69 25.21
N LEU A 47 -36.19 3.37 24.17
CA LEU A 47 -36.10 2.89 22.78
C LEU A 47 -37.41 2.19 22.31
N PRO A 48 -38.57 2.87 22.40
CA PRO A 48 -39.88 2.24 22.21
C PRO A 48 -40.06 1.62 20.82
N GLU A 49 -39.45 2.19 19.78
CA GLU A 49 -39.45 1.68 18.42
C GLU A 49 -38.80 0.29 18.33
N LEU A 50 -37.71 0.07 19.08
CA LEU A 50 -37.04 -1.23 19.15
C LEU A 50 -37.80 -2.20 20.07
N ALA A 51 -38.37 -1.71 21.16
CA ALA A 51 -39.20 -2.51 22.08
C ALA A 51 -40.40 -3.15 21.36
N ALA A 52 -40.95 -2.48 20.36
CA ALA A 52 -42.11 -2.94 19.60
C ALA A 52 -41.83 -4.15 18.69
N LEU A 53 -40.56 -4.45 18.39
CA LEU A 53 -40.21 -5.45 17.36
C LEU A 53 -40.46 -6.91 17.78
N GLN A 54 -40.70 -7.21 19.06
CA GLN A 54 -40.92 -8.58 19.59
C GLN A 54 -39.82 -9.60 19.18
N VAL A 55 -38.60 -9.16 18.88
CA VAL A 55 -37.50 -10.00 18.35
C VAL A 55 -36.73 -10.75 19.47
N LEU A 56 -36.97 -10.46 20.74
CA LEU A 56 -36.02 -10.76 21.82
C LEU A 56 -36.51 -11.86 22.80
N PRO A 57 -35.71 -12.89 23.13
CA PRO A 57 -35.97 -13.78 24.26
C PRO A 57 -35.87 -13.03 25.60
N SER A 58 -36.64 -13.45 26.60
CA SER A 58 -36.72 -12.79 27.91
C SER A 58 -35.44 -13.00 28.75
N ALA A 59 -34.61 -11.96 28.92
CA ALA A 59 -33.79 -11.70 30.14
C ALA A 59 -32.80 -10.51 30.06
N ALA A 60 -32.56 -9.84 28.92
CA ALA A 60 -31.59 -8.74 28.80
C ALA A 60 -32.22 -7.38 28.45
N THR A 61 -31.45 -6.28 28.53
CA THR A 61 -31.88 -4.98 27.98
C THR A 61 -32.10 -5.11 26.46
N ILE A 62 -33.01 -4.30 25.90
CA ILE A 62 -33.39 -4.39 24.47
C ILE A 62 -32.17 -4.30 23.54
N GLY A 63 -31.21 -3.43 23.88
CA GLY A 63 -29.98 -3.27 23.10
C GLY A 63 -29.10 -4.52 23.09
N GLN A 64 -28.80 -5.10 24.25
CA GLN A 64 -27.98 -6.32 24.35
C GLN A 64 -28.59 -7.50 23.61
N ALA A 65 -29.90 -7.67 23.74
CA ALA A 65 -30.60 -8.75 23.06
C ALA A 65 -30.62 -8.55 21.53
N LEU A 66 -30.70 -7.30 21.05
CA LEU A 66 -30.59 -6.99 19.61
C LEU A 66 -29.17 -7.26 19.08
N VAL A 67 -28.14 -6.89 19.83
CA VAL A 67 -26.73 -7.13 19.48
C VAL A 67 -26.47 -8.63 19.37
N ALA A 68 -26.92 -9.43 20.35
CA ALA A 68 -26.81 -10.88 20.31
C ALA A 68 -27.57 -11.48 19.11
N PHE A 69 -28.82 -11.06 18.90
CA PHE A 69 -29.62 -11.52 17.76
C PHE A 69 -28.93 -11.24 16.43
N TYR A 70 -28.41 -10.02 16.24
CA TYR A 70 -27.74 -9.62 15.02
C TYR A 70 -26.46 -10.42 14.76
N ALA A 71 -25.66 -10.65 15.81
CA ALA A 71 -24.42 -11.40 15.71
C ALA A 71 -24.66 -12.90 15.43
N ASP A 72 -25.72 -13.51 15.97
CA ASP A 72 -25.94 -14.96 15.89
C ASP A 72 -26.87 -15.37 14.73
N THR A 73 -27.69 -14.45 14.21
CA THR A 73 -28.65 -14.75 13.14
C THR A 73 -28.12 -14.31 11.78
N THR A 74 -27.73 -15.23 10.89
CA THR A 74 -27.15 -14.86 9.58
C THR A 74 -28.18 -14.33 8.58
N SER A 75 -29.41 -14.85 8.66
CA SER A 75 -30.51 -14.53 7.76
C SER A 75 -31.80 -14.31 8.54
N SER A 76 -32.45 -13.16 8.34
CA SER A 76 -33.73 -12.85 8.96
C SER A 76 -34.52 -11.81 8.19
N HIS A 77 -35.83 -12.00 8.15
CA HIS A 77 -36.77 -10.96 7.72
C HIS A 77 -36.84 -9.78 8.69
N GLN A 78 -36.34 -9.93 9.93
CA GLN A 78 -36.37 -8.90 10.96
C GLN A 78 -35.33 -7.78 10.73
N PHE A 79 -34.30 -7.98 9.90
CA PHE A 79 -33.30 -6.93 9.67
C PHE A 79 -33.87 -5.67 9.03
N SER A 80 -34.88 -5.80 8.14
CA SER A 80 -35.52 -4.63 7.55
C SER A 80 -36.40 -3.86 8.55
N PRO A 81 -37.28 -4.50 9.35
CA PRO A 81 -37.96 -3.87 10.47
C PRO A 81 -37.01 -3.23 11.48
N ILE A 82 -35.94 -3.93 11.90
CA ILE A 82 -34.91 -3.38 12.81
C ILE A 82 -34.29 -2.12 12.22
N GLY A 83 -33.86 -2.16 10.95
CA GLY A 83 -33.29 -1.01 10.28
C GLY A 83 -34.24 0.17 10.14
N THR A 84 -35.54 -0.10 9.96
CA THR A 84 -36.58 0.93 9.91
C THR A 84 -36.76 1.55 11.30
N ALA A 85 -36.85 0.74 12.36
CA ALA A 85 -36.96 1.22 13.73
C ALA A 85 -35.74 2.05 14.16
N LEU A 86 -34.52 1.65 13.80
CA LEU A 86 -33.31 2.46 14.04
C LEU A 86 -33.34 3.79 13.28
N GLY A 87 -33.87 3.79 12.05
CA GLY A 87 -34.05 5.01 11.26
C GLY A 87 -35.10 5.93 11.85
N ASP A 88 -36.26 5.41 12.24
CA ASP A 88 -37.34 6.18 12.87
C ASP A 88 -36.90 6.74 14.22
N LEU A 89 -36.11 5.97 14.99
CA LEU A 89 -35.53 6.38 16.25
C LEU A 89 -34.59 7.61 16.09
N LEU A 90 -33.73 7.62 15.06
CA LEU A 90 -32.74 8.67 14.86
C LEU A 90 -33.25 9.84 14.01
N LEU A 91 -34.14 9.58 13.04
CA LEU A 91 -34.55 10.50 11.98
C LEU A 91 -36.07 10.76 11.94
N GLY A 92 -36.85 10.22 12.88
CA GLY A 92 -38.30 10.43 12.92
C GLY A 92 -38.72 11.84 13.39
N GLY A 93 -37.79 12.60 13.96
CA GLY A 93 -38.06 13.89 14.58
C GLY A 93 -37.54 15.12 13.81
N LYS A 94 -37.23 16.19 14.57
CA LYS A 94 -36.77 17.47 14.01
C LYS A 94 -35.41 17.36 13.36
N VAL A 95 -34.49 16.60 13.95
CA VAL A 95 -33.14 16.37 13.40
C VAL A 95 -33.26 15.68 12.04
N GLY A 96 -34.09 14.63 11.94
CA GLY A 96 -34.30 13.94 10.66
C GLY A 96 -34.98 14.79 9.59
N ALA A 97 -35.94 15.65 9.97
CA ALA A 97 -36.55 16.61 9.04
C ALA A 97 -35.53 17.64 8.51
N HIS A 98 -34.64 18.13 9.37
CA HIS A 98 -33.56 19.03 8.95
C HIS A 98 -32.53 18.29 8.07
N TRP A 99 -32.05 17.13 8.51
CA TRP A 99 -31.14 16.28 7.75
C TRP A 99 -31.67 15.96 6.35
N THR A 100 -32.96 15.64 6.21
CA THR A 100 -33.58 15.37 4.90
C THR A 100 -33.54 16.59 3.97
N ARG A 101 -33.65 17.81 4.51
CA ARG A 101 -33.49 19.06 3.72
C ARG A 101 -32.06 19.24 3.24
N LEU A 102 -31.06 18.92 4.08
CA LEU A 102 -29.64 18.96 3.68
C LEU A 102 -29.38 17.97 2.54
N GLN A 103 -29.82 16.72 2.66
CA GLN A 103 -29.67 15.72 1.60
C GLN A 103 -30.33 16.12 0.28
N GLY A 104 -31.38 16.97 0.30
CA GLY A 104 -32.04 17.49 -0.89
C GLY A 104 -31.31 18.67 -1.55
N ALA A 105 -30.40 19.33 -0.85
CA ALA A 105 -29.68 20.51 -1.32
C ALA A 105 -28.41 20.19 -2.12
N GLY A 106 -27.87 18.97 -2.01
CA GLY A 106 -26.65 18.55 -2.72
C GLY A 106 -26.06 17.24 -2.15
N PRO A 107 -24.91 16.78 -2.67
CA PRO A 107 -24.20 15.61 -2.14
C PRO A 107 -23.71 15.89 -0.71
N HIS A 108 -24.19 15.07 0.24
CA HIS A 108 -23.86 15.18 1.66
C HIS A 108 -23.46 13.80 2.20
N ARG A 109 -22.36 13.76 2.95
CA ARG A 109 -22.02 12.64 3.83
C ARG A 109 -22.58 12.88 5.23
N THR A 110 -22.86 11.80 5.94
CA THR A 110 -23.33 11.86 7.33
C THR A 110 -22.43 11.05 8.24
N LEU A 111 -21.93 11.67 9.30
CA LEU A 111 -21.11 11.03 10.32
C LEU A 111 -21.96 10.82 11.57
N LEU A 112 -22.03 9.58 12.03
CA LEU A 112 -22.79 9.19 13.21
C LEU A 112 -21.84 9.07 14.41
N GLN A 113 -21.93 10.03 15.33
CA GLN A 113 -21.15 10.05 16.56
C GLN A 113 -22.05 9.65 17.73
N ILE A 114 -21.75 8.53 18.38
CA ILE A 114 -22.53 8.02 19.52
C ILE A 114 -21.61 7.87 20.71
N GLU A 115 -21.81 8.69 21.73
CA GLU A 115 -20.98 8.70 22.94
C GLU A 115 -21.47 7.69 24.00
N ASP A 116 -22.73 7.26 23.93
CA ASP A 116 -23.27 6.26 24.86
C ASP A 116 -22.80 4.84 24.47
N PRO A 117 -22.07 4.11 25.34
CA PRO A 117 -21.48 2.82 24.98
C PRO A 117 -22.50 1.74 24.61
N ASP A 118 -23.62 1.66 25.33
CA ASP A 118 -24.67 0.66 25.06
C ASP A 118 -25.34 0.93 23.70
N LEU A 119 -25.58 2.21 23.41
CA LEU A 119 -26.16 2.65 22.16
C LEU A 119 -25.19 2.47 20.99
N ALA A 120 -23.88 2.65 21.21
CA ALA A 120 -22.85 2.46 20.21
C ALA A 120 -22.75 1.01 19.72
N LEU A 121 -23.16 0.02 20.53
CA LEU A 121 -23.15 -1.39 20.14
C LEU A 121 -24.26 -1.76 19.14
N LEU A 122 -25.33 -0.96 19.03
CA LEU A 122 -26.43 -1.27 18.12
C LEU A 122 -25.97 -1.32 16.64
N PRO A 123 -26.62 -2.15 15.79
CA PRO A 123 -26.25 -2.31 14.39
C PRO A 123 -26.75 -1.16 13.52
N TRP A 124 -26.26 0.05 13.76
CA TRP A 124 -26.64 1.28 13.06
C TRP A 124 -26.48 1.20 11.54
N GLU A 125 -25.61 0.33 11.05
CA GLU A 125 -25.43 0.02 9.63
C GLU A 125 -26.73 -0.48 8.96
N LEU A 126 -27.66 -1.06 9.73
CA LEU A 126 -28.97 -1.47 9.24
C LEU A 126 -29.92 -0.30 8.98
N ILE A 127 -29.63 0.92 9.43
CA ILE A 127 -30.55 2.07 9.33
C ILE A 127 -31.15 2.19 7.94
N ARG A 128 -32.48 2.36 7.91
CA ARG A 128 -33.25 2.67 6.71
C ARG A 128 -33.97 3.99 6.86
N HIS A 129 -34.07 4.72 5.77
CA HIS A 129 -35.01 5.83 5.63
C HIS A 129 -35.93 5.53 4.44
N GLY A 130 -37.19 5.19 4.75
CA GLY A 130 -38.08 4.56 3.78
C GLY A 130 -37.48 3.26 3.21
N GLN A 131 -37.31 3.19 1.89
CA GLN A 131 -36.74 2.01 1.22
C GLN A 131 -35.21 2.05 1.09
N ARG A 132 -34.56 3.16 1.48
CA ARG A 132 -33.12 3.36 1.30
C ARG A 132 -32.34 2.80 2.48
N ARG A 133 -31.28 2.01 2.21
CA ARG A 133 -30.25 1.62 3.18
C ARG A 133 -29.20 2.73 3.22
N LEU A 134 -29.08 3.46 4.34
CA LEU A 134 -28.28 4.70 4.36
C LEU A 134 -26.77 4.41 4.28
N PHE A 135 -26.29 3.42 5.05
CA PHE A 135 -24.88 3.01 5.09
C PHE A 135 -24.37 2.28 3.84
N ALA A 136 -25.24 1.98 2.88
CA ALA A 136 -24.92 1.34 1.61
C ALA A 136 -25.13 2.29 0.41
N ASN A 137 -25.15 3.60 0.63
CA ASN A 137 -25.28 4.58 -0.45
C ASN A 137 -23.94 5.32 -0.68
N PRO A 138 -23.17 4.97 -1.73
CA PRO A 138 -21.87 5.61 -1.99
C PRO A 138 -21.97 7.08 -2.42
N GLN A 139 -23.14 7.55 -2.87
CA GLN A 139 -23.34 8.95 -3.28
C GLN A 139 -23.67 9.89 -2.11
N ALA A 140 -24.02 9.31 -0.96
CA ALA A 140 -24.27 10.03 0.29
C ALA A 140 -23.87 9.12 1.45
N PRO A 141 -22.56 8.89 1.65
CA PRO A 141 -22.05 7.85 2.53
C PRO A 141 -22.37 8.18 3.99
N TRP A 142 -22.64 7.11 4.75
CA TRP A 142 -22.73 7.15 6.20
C TRP A 142 -21.58 6.37 6.81
N ALA A 143 -20.96 6.94 7.84
CA ALA A 143 -19.91 6.30 8.62
C ALA A 143 -20.07 6.63 10.11
N ARG A 144 -19.53 5.79 10.98
CA ARG A 144 -19.41 6.15 12.40
C ARG A 144 -18.20 7.07 12.56
N ALA A 145 -18.28 8.00 13.50
CA ALA A 145 -17.17 8.86 13.86
C ALA A 145 -17.03 8.91 15.38
N ASP A 146 -15.78 8.90 15.82
CA ASP A 146 -15.41 9.41 17.13
C ASP A 146 -15.14 10.93 17.02
N ALA A 147 -14.57 11.56 18.04
CA ALA A 147 -14.11 12.94 17.98
C ALA A 147 -13.13 13.13 16.82
N LEU A 148 -13.60 13.77 15.74
CA LEU A 148 -12.80 14.03 14.56
C LEU A 148 -11.71 15.05 14.86
N VAL A 149 -10.47 14.70 14.52
CA VAL A 149 -9.33 15.60 14.55
C VAL A 149 -8.84 15.75 13.11
N PRO A 150 -8.96 16.95 12.49
CA PRO A 150 -8.40 17.16 11.17
C PRO A 150 -6.89 16.96 11.18
N GLU A 151 -6.42 15.96 10.45
CA GLU A 151 -4.99 15.67 10.28
C GLU A 151 -4.62 15.82 8.79
N PRO A 152 -4.18 17.01 8.35
CA PRO A 152 -3.70 17.18 6.99
C PRO A 152 -2.31 16.56 6.87
N ALA A 153 -2.26 15.29 6.49
CA ALA A 153 -1.05 14.59 6.10
C ALA A 153 -1.07 14.30 4.59
N GLU A 154 0.10 14.17 3.98
CA GLU A 154 0.25 13.61 2.64
C GLU A 154 1.02 12.31 2.75
N GLU A 155 0.54 11.25 2.09
CA GLU A 155 1.22 9.96 2.05
C GLU A 155 1.66 9.65 0.63
N LEU A 156 2.98 9.65 0.40
CA LEU A 156 3.53 9.37 -0.91
C LEU A 156 3.32 7.91 -1.31
N LEU A 157 2.72 7.72 -2.48
CA LEU A 157 2.55 6.42 -3.12
C LEU A 157 3.91 5.69 -3.31
N PRO A 158 3.92 4.35 -3.37
CA PRO A 158 2.76 3.45 -3.33
C PRO A 158 2.15 3.31 -1.93
N LEU A 159 0.85 2.99 -1.90
CA LEU A 159 0.13 2.60 -0.70
C LEU A 159 0.73 1.29 -0.16
N ARG A 160 1.25 1.32 1.07
CA ARG A 160 1.81 0.15 1.76
C ARG A 160 0.69 -0.63 2.45
N LEU A 161 0.37 -1.82 1.94
CA LEU A 161 -0.68 -2.69 2.45
C LEU A 161 -0.06 -3.95 3.09
N LEU A 162 -0.39 -4.21 4.35
CA LEU A 162 -0.09 -5.48 5.01
C LEU A 162 -1.39 -6.26 5.21
N VAL A 163 -1.46 -7.47 4.63
CA VAL A 163 -2.56 -8.42 4.82
C VAL A 163 -2.04 -9.61 5.62
N VAL A 164 -2.64 -9.86 6.78
CA VAL A 164 -2.36 -11.02 7.63
C VAL A 164 -3.57 -11.93 7.62
N GLU A 165 -3.35 -13.13 7.13
CA GLU A 165 -4.29 -14.22 7.11
C GLU A 165 -3.94 -15.19 8.25
N ALA A 166 -4.91 -15.47 9.12
CA ALA A 166 -4.82 -16.48 10.17
C ALA A 166 -5.94 -17.51 9.98
N PRO A 167 -5.73 -18.54 9.13
CA PRO A 167 -6.72 -19.57 8.88
C PRO A 167 -7.06 -20.33 10.16
N GLY A 168 -8.34 -20.62 10.36
CA GLY A 168 -8.86 -21.36 11.50
C GLY A 168 -9.99 -22.30 11.09
N MET A 169 -10.41 -23.17 12.01
CA MET A 169 -11.52 -24.09 11.73
C MET A 169 -12.79 -23.32 11.38
N GLY A 170 -13.35 -23.59 10.19
CA GLY A 170 -14.59 -22.97 9.72
C GLY A 170 -14.43 -21.59 9.06
N LEU A 171 -13.20 -21.08 8.90
CA LEU A 171 -12.93 -19.86 8.14
C LEU A 171 -12.36 -20.18 6.76
N ASP A 172 -12.89 -19.53 5.72
CA ASP A 172 -12.29 -19.47 4.39
C ASP A 172 -11.65 -18.09 4.19
N THR A 173 -10.52 -17.88 4.88
CA THR A 173 -9.71 -16.66 4.80
C THR A 173 -9.01 -16.53 3.44
N ALA A 174 -8.75 -17.66 2.77
CA ALA A 174 -8.08 -17.70 1.48
C ALA A 174 -8.94 -17.09 0.36
N ALA A 175 -10.27 -17.22 0.43
CA ALA A 175 -11.18 -16.51 -0.48
C ALA A 175 -11.04 -15.00 -0.36
N GLU A 176 -10.94 -14.47 0.86
CA GLU A 176 -10.77 -13.04 1.10
C GLU A 176 -9.42 -12.54 0.56
N THR A 177 -8.33 -13.21 0.92
CA THR A 177 -6.99 -12.89 0.40
C THR A 177 -6.97 -12.85 -1.13
N ARG A 178 -7.63 -13.81 -1.81
CA ARG A 178 -7.74 -13.83 -3.27
C ARG A 178 -8.54 -12.64 -3.82
N GLY A 179 -9.65 -12.28 -3.18
CA GLY A 179 -10.45 -11.10 -3.55
C GLY A 179 -9.65 -9.81 -3.44
N ILE A 180 -8.88 -9.65 -2.36
CA ILE A 180 -7.97 -8.51 -2.18
C ILE A 180 -6.92 -8.48 -3.29
N LYS A 181 -6.22 -9.60 -3.53
CA LYS A 181 -5.20 -9.71 -4.59
C LYS A 181 -5.75 -9.37 -5.98
N ALA A 182 -6.96 -9.83 -6.30
CA ALA A 182 -7.62 -9.50 -7.56
C ALA A 182 -7.90 -7.99 -7.70
N ALA A 183 -8.26 -7.31 -6.60
CA ALA A 183 -8.44 -5.86 -6.58
C ALA A 183 -7.13 -5.08 -6.71
N LEU A 184 -5.99 -5.63 -6.28
CA LEU A 184 -4.70 -4.92 -6.34
C LEU A 184 -4.26 -4.59 -7.76
N SER A 185 -4.71 -5.35 -8.76
CA SER A 185 -4.49 -5.04 -10.18
C SER A 185 -5.02 -3.65 -10.56
N ALA A 186 -6.09 -3.18 -9.90
CA ALA A 186 -6.70 -1.88 -10.18
C ALA A 186 -5.89 -0.68 -9.67
N PHE A 187 -4.89 -0.90 -8.81
CA PHE A 187 -4.01 0.17 -8.35
C PHE A 187 -2.99 0.58 -9.40
N ASP A 188 -2.86 -0.15 -10.52
CA ASP A 188 -1.80 0.04 -11.50
C ASP A 188 -0.48 0.25 -10.74
N GLY A 189 -0.09 -0.75 -9.93
CA GLY A 189 1.11 -0.78 -9.07
C GLY A 189 1.35 0.44 -8.14
N ALA A 190 0.34 1.28 -7.88
CA ALA A 190 0.35 2.30 -6.83
C ALA A 190 0.15 1.69 -5.43
N VAL A 191 0.27 0.37 -5.31
CA VAL A 191 0.22 -0.37 -4.05
C VAL A 191 1.43 -1.29 -3.94
N ASP A 192 2.01 -1.34 -2.75
CA ASP A 192 3.01 -2.34 -2.37
C ASP A 192 2.40 -3.19 -1.26
N ALA A 193 2.07 -4.43 -1.60
CA ALA A 193 1.28 -5.30 -0.74
C ALA A 193 2.11 -6.50 -0.25
N HIS A 194 2.03 -6.74 1.06
CA HIS A 194 2.65 -7.87 1.75
C HIS A 194 1.55 -8.78 2.30
N PHE A 195 1.61 -10.06 1.95
CA PHE A 195 0.66 -11.07 2.40
C PHE A 195 1.37 -12.10 3.27
N LEU A 196 0.87 -12.32 4.48
CA LEU A 196 1.40 -13.29 5.42
C LEU A 196 0.30 -14.26 5.85
N THR A 197 0.65 -15.54 5.96
CA THR A 197 -0.26 -16.59 6.43
C THR A 197 0.32 -17.20 7.70
N ASN A 198 -0.41 -17.15 8.81
CA ASN A 198 0.06 -17.57 10.15
C ASN A 198 1.49 -17.09 10.48
N PRO A 199 1.79 -15.78 10.39
CA PRO A 199 3.12 -15.28 10.68
C PRO A 199 3.52 -15.49 12.13
N SER A 200 4.81 -15.77 12.38
CA SER A 200 5.36 -15.70 13.73
C SER A 200 5.42 -14.27 14.24
N GLU A 201 5.67 -14.08 15.54
CA GLU A 201 5.90 -12.74 16.11
C GLU A 201 7.06 -12.01 15.41
N SER A 202 8.13 -12.73 15.08
CA SER A 202 9.28 -12.17 14.35
C SER A 202 8.89 -11.73 12.93
N ASP A 203 8.05 -12.51 12.25
CA ASP A 203 7.57 -12.17 10.91
C ASP A 203 6.70 -10.92 10.94
N LEU A 204 5.78 -10.82 11.92
CA LEU A 204 4.97 -9.63 12.11
C LEU A 204 5.84 -8.41 12.43
N ARG A 205 6.86 -8.55 13.27
CA ARG A 205 7.79 -7.45 13.60
C ARG A 205 8.50 -6.94 12.36
N ALA A 206 9.04 -7.84 11.56
CA ALA A 206 9.63 -7.48 10.26
C ALA A 206 8.58 -6.85 9.33
N ALA A 207 7.35 -7.36 9.33
CA ALA A 207 6.28 -6.82 8.50
C ALA A 207 5.88 -5.40 8.91
N PHE A 208 5.94 -5.02 10.18
CA PHE A 208 5.66 -3.66 10.63
C PHE A 208 6.83 -2.68 10.45
N GLU A 209 8.07 -3.15 10.26
CA GLU A 209 9.16 -2.30 9.76
C GLU A 209 8.88 -1.73 8.36
N PHE A 210 7.97 -2.38 7.60
CA PHE A 210 7.43 -1.85 6.34
C PHE A 210 6.60 -0.57 6.54
N ARG A 211 6.20 -0.26 7.78
CA ARG A 211 5.36 0.90 8.13
C ARG A 211 4.07 0.93 7.29
N PRO A 212 3.25 -0.13 7.34
CA PRO A 212 2.08 -0.24 6.49
C PRO A 212 1.12 0.93 6.73
N HIS A 213 0.59 1.53 5.67
CA HIS A 213 -0.50 2.50 5.79
C HIS A 213 -1.82 1.80 6.10
N VAL A 214 -1.99 0.58 5.57
CA VAL A 214 -3.17 -0.27 5.77
C VAL A 214 -2.74 -1.59 6.40
N PHE A 215 -3.35 -1.95 7.52
CA PHE A 215 -3.27 -3.29 8.10
C PHE A 215 -4.62 -3.99 7.96
N HIS A 216 -4.66 -5.10 7.25
CA HIS A 216 -5.83 -5.92 7.07
C HIS A 216 -5.61 -7.28 7.72
N PHE A 217 -6.46 -7.63 8.68
CA PHE A 217 -6.44 -8.92 9.35
C PHE A 217 -7.69 -9.73 9.00
N SER A 218 -7.47 -11.00 8.63
CA SER A 218 -8.52 -11.98 8.39
C SER A 218 -8.26 -13.22 9.25
N GLY A 219 -9.13 -13.49 10.23
CA GLY A 219 -8.93 -14.62 11.15
C GLY A 219 -9.91 -14.61 12.32
N HIS A 220 -9.48 -15.14 13.46
CA HIS A 220 -10.29 -15.15 14.69
C HIS A 220 -9.90 -14.02 15.65
N ALA A 221 -10.89 -13.50 16.38
CA ALA A 221 -10.72 -12.74 17.60
C ALA A 221 -11.23 -13.54 18.81
N GLY A 222 -10.48 -13.47 19.90
CA GLY A 222 -10.82 -14.18 21.13
C GLY A 222 -10.07 -13.60 22.33
N PRO A 223 -10.42 -14.03 23.55
CA PRO A 223 -9.63 -13.70 24.73
C PRO A 223 -8.29 -14.43 24.63
N ASP A 224 -7.22 -13.70 24.88
CA ASP A 224 -5.88 -14.25 25.02
C ASP A 224 -5.82 -15.27 26.18
N PRO A 225 -5.24 -16.46 25.99
CA PRO A 225 -5.21 -17.50 27.03
C PRO A 225 -4.52 -17.07 28.32
N ASP A 226 -3.52 -16.18 28.24
CA ASP A 226 -2.71 -15.78 29.39
C ASP A 226 -3.27 -14.56 30.11
N SER A 227 -3.64 -13.52 29.37
CA SER A 227 -4.13 -12.24 29.92
C SER A 227 -5.64 -12.14 30.01
N GLY A 228 -6.39 -12.94 29.25
CA GLY A 228 -7.84 -12.82 29.09
C GLY A 228 -8.29 -11.61 28.27
N LEU A 229 -7.36 -10.77 27.79
CA LEU A 229 -7.66 -9.57 27.00
C LEU A 229 -8.10 -9.95 25.58
N PRO A 230 -9.00 -9.18 24.94
CA PRO A 230 -9.31 -9.37 23.53
C PRO A 230 -8.06 -9.28 22.65
N GLY A 231 -7.89 -10.25 21.76
CA GLY A 231 -6.75 -10.31 20.85
C GLY A 231 -7.06 -11.00 19.52
N LEU A 232 -6.33 -10.61 18.48
CA LEU A 232 -6.36 -11.28 17.18
C LEU A 232 -5.51 -12.55 17.26
N GLN A 233 -6.11 -13.69 16.93
CA GLN A 233 -5.48 -15.00 17.08
C GLN A 233 -4.71 -15.39 15.81
N ILE A 234 -3.42 -15.66 15.94
CA ILE A 234 -2.50 -16.01 14.85
C ILE A 234 -1.69 -17.23 15.29
N ALA A 235 -2.12 -18.42 14.88
CA ALA A 235 -1.54 -19.68 15.38
C ALA A 235 -1.44 -19.67 16.92
N ASP A 236 -0.22 -19.68 17.47
CA ASP A 236 0.05 -19.66 18.92
C ASP A 236 0.23 -18.23 19.50
N LEU A 237 0.11 -17.20 18.66
CA LEU A 237 0.24 -15.78 19.05
C LEU A 237 -1.13 -15.12 19.18
N SER A 238 -1.28 -14.26 20.18
CA SER A 238 -2.43 -13.38 20.35
C SER A 238 -1.98 -11.92 20.32
N LEU A 239 -2.42 -11.16 19.32
CA LEU A 239 -2.21 -9.72 19.26
C LEU A 239 -3.28 -9.03 20.12
N THR A 240 -3.04 -8.96 21.42
CA THR A 240 -3.92 -8.28 22.39
C THR A 240 -3.91 -6.78 22.21
N SER A 241 -4.92 -6.09 22.73
CA SER A 241 -4.94 -4.62 22.81
C SER A 241 -3.63 -4.05 23.34
N ASP A 242 -3.11 -4.60 24.44
CA ASP A 242 -1.84 -4.17 25.05
C ASP A 242 -0.66 -4.45 24.14
N TYR A 243 -0.63 -5.62 23.49
CA TYR A 243 0.44 -5.94 22.55
C TYR A 243 0.45 -4.94 21.40
N VAL A 244 -0.71 -4.64 20.81
CA VAL A 244 -0.86 -3.63 19.76
C VAL A 244 -0.34 -2.26 20.22
N VAL A 245 -0.71 -1.81 21.42
CA VAL A 245 -0.25 -0.53 22.00
C VAL A 245 1.27 -0.48 22.15
N HIS A 246 1.88 -1.51 22.74
CA HIS A 246 3.32 -1.51 23.03
C HIS A 246 4.16 -1.75 21.78
N PHE A 247 3.72 -2.65 20.90
CA PHE A 247 4.45 -3.10 19.73
C PHE A 247 4.38 -2.11 18.55
N LEU A 248 3.26 -1.42 18.37
CA LEU A 248 3.04 -0.52 17.24
C LEU A 248 3.27 0.97 17.54
N SER A 249 3.59 1.32 18.79
CA SER A 249 3.70 2.69 19.30
C SER A 249 4.54 3.68 18.49
N ASN A 250 5.44 3.20 17.60
CA ASN A 250 6.29 4.10 16.82
C ASN A 250 5.70 4.49 15.45
N GLU A 251 4.99 3.61 14.72
CA GLU A 251 4.36 3.92 13.41
C GLU A 251 3.16 3.00 13.11
N LEU A 252 1.97 3.44 13.52
CA LEU A 252 0.71 2.72 13.37
C LEU A 252 0.15 2.81 11.95
N PRO A 253 -0.57 1.77 11.48
CA PRO A 253 -1.36 1.87 10.27
C PRO A 253 -2.42 2.95 10.41
N ARG A 254 -2.59 3.76 9.35
CA ARG A 254 -3.63 4.79 9.31
C ARG A 254 -5.02 4.19 9.15
N LEU A 255 -5.12 3.11 8.37
CA LEU A 255 -6.34 2.32 8.22
C LEU A 255 -6.10 0.90 8.75
N VAL A 256 -7.00 0.45 9.61
CA VAL A 256 -7.04 -0.94 10.05
C VAL A 256 -8.35 -1.59 9.59
N VAL A 257 -8.26 -2.79 9.02
CA VAL A 257 -9.42 -3.60 8.62
C VAL A 257 -9.36 -4.91 9.37
N LEU A 258 -10.30 -5.14 10.28
CA LEU A 258 -10.40 -6.32 11.13
C LEU A 258 -11.56 -7.18 10.66
N ASN A 259 -11.30 -8.10 9.73
CA ASN A 259 -12.19 -9.22 9.48
C ASN A 259 -11.92 -10.35 10.48
N ALA A 260 -12.21 -10.09 11.75
CA ALA A 260 -12.01 -11.03 12.83
C ALA A 260 -13.35 -11.65 13.27
N CYS A 261 -13.51 -12.94 13.06
CA CYS A 261 -14.68 -13.70 13.52
C CYS A 261 -14.54 -14.07 15.00
N ARG A 262 -15.65 -14.14 15.73
CA ARG A 262 -15.63 -14.51 17.15
C ARG A 262 -15.21 -15.98 17.31
N THR A 263 -14.42 -16.27 18.33
CA THR A 263 -14.26 -17.65 18.81
C THR A 263 -15.56 -18.12 19.48
N ALA A 264 -15.80 -19.43 19.56
CA ALA A 264 -17.06 -20.01 20.06
C ALA A 264 -17.45 -19.59 21.50
N ASN A 265 -16.52 -19.02 22.28
CA ASN A 265 -16.73 -18.49 23.63
C ASN A 265 -16.57 -16.96 23.72
N GLY A 266 -16.43 -16.26 22.58
CA GLY A 266 -16.15 -14.82 22.51
C GLY A 266 -17.43 -13.96 22.48
N ASP A 267 -17.41 -12.85 23.22
CA ASP A 267 -18.49 -11.85 23.21
C ASP A 267 -18.35 -10.91 21.99
N VAL A 268 -19.48 -10.36 21.52
CA VAL A 268 -19.56 -9.33 20.46
C VAL A 268 -18.73 -8.10 20.83
N GLY A 269 -18.57 -7.82 22.13
CA GLY A 269 -17.72 -6.75 22.64
C GLY A 269 -16.24 -6.89 22.32
N GLN A 270 -15.71 -8.09 22.05
CA GLN A 270 -14.26 -8.28 21.90
C GLN A 270 -13.66 -7.58 20.67
N VAL A 271 -14.31 -7.70 19.52
CA VAL A 271 -13.88 -7.00 18.30
C VAL A 271 -14.05 -5.49 18.45
N HIS A 272 -15.10 -5.06 19.17
CA HIS A 272 -15.30 -3.64 19.48
C HIS A 272 -14.16 -3.07 20.31
N THR A 273 -13.74 -3.78 21.36
CA THR A 273 -12.60 -3.37 22.20
C THR A 273 -11.31 -3.28 21.39
N LEU A 274 -11.09 -4.17 20.42
CA LEU A 274 -9.94 -4.09 19.52
C LEU A 274 -10.04 -2.86 18.59
N VAL A 275 -11.22 -2.56 18.05
CA VAL A 275 -11.46 -1.34 17.26
C VAL A 275 -11.12 -0.09 18.09
N GLU A 276 -11.63 0.01 19.31
CA GLU A 276 -11.33 1.11 20.24
C GLU A 276 -9.83 1.20 20.52
N SER A 277 -9.17 0.07 20.81
CA SER A 277 -7.73 0.02 21.08
C SER A 277 -6.91 0.57 19.92
N PHE A 278 -7.22 0.22 18.67
CA PHE A 278 -6.54 0.76 17.48
C PHE A 278 -6.79 2.26 17.28
N LEU A 279 -8.01 2.73 17.56
CA LEU A 279 -8.34 4.15 17.48
C LEU A 279 -7.62 4.95 18.57
N GLU A 280 -7.56 4.46 19.81
CA GLU A 280 -6.92 5.12 20.96
C GLU A 280 -5.43 5.35 20.72
N ILE A 281 -4.73 4.36 20.14
CA ILE A 281 -3.30 4.45 19.88
C ILE A 281 -2.95 5.31 18.66
N GLY A 282 -3.93 5.64 17.80
CA GLY A 282 -3.75 6.63 16.74
C GLY A 282 -4.12 6.19 15.32
N ALA A 283 -4.81 5.06 15.11
CA ALA A 283 -5.36 4.76 13.80
C ALA A 283 -6.37 5.84 13.38
N ALA A 284 -6.27 6.31 12.14
CA ALA A 284 -7.15 7.35 11.59
C ALA A 284 -8.56 6.80 11.27
N ALA A 285 -8.65 5.51 10.96
CA ALA A 285 -9.90 4.79 10.82
C ALA A 285 -9.72 3.29 11.06
N VAL A 286 -10.80 2.66 11.52
CA VAL A 286 -10.87 1.20 11.66
C VAL A 286 -12.18 0.69 11.06
N VAL A 287 -12.09 -0.37 10.26
CA VAL A 287 -13.23 -1.18 9.81
C VAL A 287 -13.24 -2.45 10.65
N GLY A 288 -14.23 -2.61 11.53
CA GLY A 288 -14.43 -3.84 12.30
C GLY A 288 -15.69 -4.57 11.87
N MET A 289 -15.70 -5.91 11.95
CA MET A 289 -16.91 -6.69 11.69
C MET A 289 -17.77 -6.81 12.94
N ARG A 290 -19.09 -6.58 12.81
CA ARG A 290 -20.08 -6.67 13.90
C ARG A 290 -20.65 -8.08 14.10
N GLY A 291 -20.08 -9.07 13.43
CA GLY A 291 -20.49 -10.47 13.40
C GLY A 291 -19.68 -11.23 12.37
N ASP A 292 -19.83 -12.55 12.32
CA ASP A 292 -18.98 -13.39 11.49
C ASP A 292 -19.33 -13.23 10.00
N ILE A 293 -18.30 -12.93 9.18
CA ILE A 293 -18.35 -12.83 7.72
C ILE A 293 -17.17 -13.60 7.13
N HIS A 294 -17.45 -14.59 6.28
CA HIS A 294 -16.41 -15.47 5.72
C HIS A 294 -16.77 -15.91 4.29
N GLY A 295 -15.78 -16.43 3.55
CA GLY A 295 -15.99 -16.95 2.20
C GLY A 295 -16.36 -15.86 1.19
N ALA A 296 -17.37 -16.11 0.36
CA ALA A 296 -17.72 -15.22 -0.75
C ALA A 296 -18.12 -13.78 -0.35
N PRO A 297 -18.91 -13.54 0.72
CA PRO A 297 -19.18 -12.18 1.19
C PRO A 297 -17.92 -11.42 1.67
N ALA A 298 -17.03 -12.08 2.41
CA ALA A 298 -15.77 -11.46 2.86
C ALA A 298 -14.86 -11.11 1.66
N ALA A 299 -14.73 -12.04 0.71
CA ALA A 299 -13.99 -11.80 -0.53
C ALA A 299 -14.56 -10.65 -1.36
N CYS A 300 -15.89 -10.59 -1.50
CA CYS A 300 -16.56 -9.49 -2.20
C CYS A 300 -16.33 -8.15 -1.49
N PHE A 301 -16.44 -8.12 -0.15
CA PHE A 301 -16.16 -6.90 0.62
C PHE A 301 -14.73 -6.40 0.39
N GLY A 302 -13.74 -7.27 0.60
CA GLY A 302 -12.32 -6.93 0.42
C GLY A 302 -12.04 -6.47 -1.00
N GLU A 303 -12.52 -7.19 -2.02
CA GLU A 303 -12.33 -6.82 -3.42
C GLU A 303 -12.90 -5.42 -3.72
N GLN A 304 -14.16 -5.17 -3.36
CA GLN A 304 -14.82 -3.90 -3.66
C GLN A 304 -14.24 -2.73 -2.87
N LEU A 305 -13.86 -2.96 -1.61
CA LEU A 305 -13.19 -1.96 -0.77
C LEU A 305 -11.89 -1.49 -1.45
N TYR A 306 -11.01 -2.43 -1.79
CA TYR A 306 -9.71 -2.07 -2.37
C TYR A 306 -9.82 -1.54 -3.80
N ARG A 307 -10.80 -1.99 -4.61
CA ARG A 307 -11.08 -1.38 -5.92
C ARG A 307 -11.51 0.08 -5.81
N ALA A 308 -12.37 0.40 -4.84
CA ALA A 308 -12.79 1.78 -4.61
C ALA A 308 -11.64 2.66 -4.10
N LEU A 309 -10.77 2.13 -3.22
CA LEU A 309 -9.56 2.83 -2.79
C LEU A 309 -8.58 3.05 -3.94
N ALA A 310 -8.40 2.07 -4.83
CA ALA A 310 -7.60 2.21 -6.06
C ALA A 310 -8.12 3.33 -6.97
N ALA A 311 -9.45 3.53 -7.00
CA ALA A 311 -10.10 4.61 -7.71
C ALA A 311 -10.04 5.98 -6.99
N HIS A 312 -9.20 6.11 -5.95
CA HIS A 312 -9.06 7.31 -5.12
C HIS A 312 -10.35 7.76 -4.40
N HIS A 313 -11.31 6.85 -4.18
CA HIS A 313 -12.46 7.18 -3.36
C HIS A 313 -12.07 7.26 -1.87
N PRO A 314 -12.62 8.24 -1.12
CA PRO A 314 -12.50 8.27 0.34
C PRO A 314 -13.03 6.99 1.00
N ILE A 315 -12.51 6.66 2.19
CA ILE A 315 -12.78 5.37 2.84
C ILE A 315 -14.28 5.13 3.14
N ASP A 316 -15.04 6.18 3.44
CA ASP A 316 -16.49 6.12 3.68
C ASP A 316 -17.26 5.73 2.41
N VAL A 317 -16.88 6.31 1.27
CA VAL A 317 -17.40 5.95 -0.06
C VAL A 317 -16.99 4.51 -0.42
N ALA A 318 -15.74 4.12 -0.15
CA ALA A 318 -15.24 2.78 -0.45
C ALA A 318 -16.00 1.70 0.34
N VAL A 319 -16.20 1.89 1.64
CA VAL A 319 -17.00 0.99 2.48
C VAL A 319 -18.46 0.98 2.03
N ALA A 320 -19.08 2.14 1.76
CA ALA A 320 -20.45 2.21 1.28
C ALA A 320 -20.63 1.50 -0.08
N THR A 321 -19.64 1.58 -0.96
CA THR A 321 -19.60 0.88 -2.26
C THR A 321 -19.57 -0.64 -2.04
N ALA A 322 -18.68 -1.13 -1.18
CA ALA A 322 -18.59 -2.55 -0.86
C ALA A 322 -19.88 -3.07 -0.22
N ARG A 323 -20.48 -2.32 0.72
CA ARG A 323 -21.79 -2.65 1.31
C ARG A 323 -22.90 -2.68 0.25
N ASN A 324 -22.93 -1.73 -0.67
CA ASN A 324 -23.91 -1.68 -1.76
C ASN A 324 -23.81 -2.93 -2.65
N GLU A 325 -22.61 -3.35 -3.02
CA GLU A 325 -22.46 -4.54 -3.86
C GLU A 325 -22.84 -5.84 -3.14
N LEU A 326 -22.49 -5.99 -1.86
CA LEU A 326 -23.01 -7.09 -1.05
C LEU A 326 -24.54 -7.08 -0.99
N ALA A 327 -25.12 -5.90 -0.76
CA ALA A 327 -26.56 -5.70 -0.70
C ALA A 327 -27.31 -6.01 -2.00
N ARG A 328 -26.64 -5.90 -3.17
CA ARG A 328 -27.18 -6.20 -4.51
C ARG A 328 -27.00 -7.65 -4.91
N SER A 329 -25.85 -8.24 -4.56
CA SER A 329 -25.48 -9.62 -4.91
C SER A 329 -26.16 -10.66 -4.03
N HIS A 330 -26.62 -10.28 -2.84
CA HIS A 330 -27.20 -11.18 -1.85
C HIS A 330 -28.66 -10.82 -1.52
N SER A 331 -29.41 -11.79 -0.99
CA SER A 331 -30.81 -11.60 -0.60
C SER A 331 -30.96 -10.55 0.51
N ALA A 332 -32.04 -9.77 0.48
CA ALA A 332 -32.30 -8.72 1.47
C ALA A 332 -32.46 -9.22 2.92
N VAL A 333 -32.61 -10.53 3.12
CA VAL A 333 -32.66 -11.19 4.44
C VAL A 333 -31.27 -11.45 5.03
N LEU A 334 -30.20 -11.35 4.25
CA LEU A 334 -28.83 -11.56 4.72
C LEU A 334 -28.29 -10.28 5.37
N ARG A 335 -27.60 -10.43 6.50
CA ARG A 335 -26.98 -9.32 7.24
C ARG A 335 -25.59 -8.93 6.72
N ASP A 336 -24.97 -9.75 5.88
CA ASP A 336 -23.52 -9.65 5.60
C ASP A 336 -23.09 -8.27 5.07
N TRP A 337 -23.96 -7.63 4.29
CA TRP A 337 -23.73 -6.28 3.76
C TRP A 337 -23.59 -5.21 4.86
N SER A 338 -24.18 -5.40 6.04
CA SER A 338 -24.16 -4.45 7.16
C SER A 338 -23.18 -4.84 8.27
N LEU A 339 -22.46 -5.96 8.14
CA LEU A 339 -21.48 -6.40 9.15
C LEU A 339 -20.23 -5.51 9.22
N PRO A 340 -19.62 -5.06 8.10
CA PRO A 340 -18.48 -4.16 8.15
C PRO A 340 -18.91 -2.82 8.73
N SER A 341 -18.26 -2.36 9.80
CA SER A 341 -18.54 -1.11 10.53
C SER A 341 -17.29 -0.23 10.49
N LEU A 342 -17.36 0.89 9.76
CA LEU A 342 -16.30 1.90 9.69
C LEU A 342 -16.46 2.93 10.82
N THR A 343 -15.41 3.09 11.62
CA THR A 343 -15.29 4.17 12.62
C THR A 343 -14.11 5.08 12.25
N LEU A 344 -14.36 6.38 12.20
CA LEU A 344 -13.42 7.43 11.79
C LEU A 344 -12.94 8.26 12.97
N ARG A 345 -11.66 8.67 12.96
CA ARG A 345 -11.10 9.69 13.86
C ARG A 345 -10.62 10.95 13.14
N VAL A 346 -10.61 10.92 11.81
CA VAL A 346 -10.28 12.05 10.93
C VAL A 346 -11.31 12.13 9.81
N PRO A 347 -11.42 13.26 9.08
CA PRO A 347 -12.25 13.32 7.88
C PRO A 347 -11.91 12.17 6.89
N PRO A 348 -12.89 11.54 6.22
CA PRO A 348 -12.65 10.34 5.41
C PRO A 348 -11.55 10.49 4.34
N GLU A 349 -11.43 11.67 3.72
CA GLU A 349 -10.39 12.05 2.76
C GLU A 349 -8.98 12.08 3.37
N HIS A 350 -8.88 12.30 4.68
CA HIS A 350 -7.62 12.36 5.39
C HIS A 350 -7.17 10.99 5.91
N VAL A 351 -7.97 9.92 5.78
CA VAL A 351 -7.59 8.58 6.27
C VAL A 351 -6.44 7.99 5.44
N LEU A 352 -6.51 8.13 4.12
CA LEU A 352 -5.47 7.71 3.16
C LEU A 352 -5.24 8.82 2.11
N PRO A 353 -4.53 9.91 2.48
CA PRO A 353 -4.27 11.07 1.63
C PRO A 353 -3.14 10.76 0.64
N MET A 354 -3.43 9.82 -0.25
CA MET A 354 -2.47 9.29 -1.23
C MET A 354 -2.05 10.39 -2.20
N CYS A 355 -0.74 10.65 -2.26
CA CYS A 355 -0.14 11.66 -3.10
C CYS A 355 0.90 11.01 -4.04
N GLU A 356 0.90 11.44 -5.29
CA GLU A 356 1.92 11.11 -6.30
C GLU A 356 2.60 12.39 -6.76
N ARG A 357 3.88 12.29 -7.09
CA ARG A 357 4.67 13.44 -7.60
C ARG A 357 4.88 13.41 -9.11
N THR A 358 4.23 12.49 -9.81
CA THR A 358 4.25 12.36 -11.27
C THR A 358 2.99 12.92 -11.90
N THR A 359 3.12 13.37 -13.14
CA THR A 359 1.93 13.73 -13.95
C THR A 359 1.23 12.47 -14.46
N LYS A 360 -0.01 12.64 -14.95
CA LYS A 360 -0.75 11.56 -15.61
C LYS A 360 -0.01 11.00 -16.84
N ASP A 361 0.68 11.88 -17.58
CA ASP A 361 1.42 11.50 -18.79
C ASP A 361 2.69 10.71 -18.43
N ASP A 362 3.43 11.15 -17.40
CA ASP A 362 4.60 10.41 -16.89
C ASP A 362 4.18 9.02 -16.40
N ARG A 363 3.07 8.93 -15.65
CA ARG A 363 2.54 7.66 -15.15
C ARG A 363 2.19 6.73 -16.31
N LYS A 364 1.54 7.26 -17.34
CA LYS A 364 1.18 6.47 -18.52
C LYS A 364 2.42 5.98 -19.25
N ALA A 365 3.42 6.83 -19.47
CA ALA A 365 4.67 6.42 -20.11
C ALA A 365 5.39 5.30 -19.32
N LEU A 366 5.45 5.43 -18.00
CA LEU A 366 6.02 4.39 -17.12
C LEU A 366 5.22 3.09 -17.16
N GLU A 367 3.89 3.16 -17.22
CA GLU A 367 3.05 1.96 -17.33
C GLU A 367 3.17 1.31 -18.71
N ASP A 368 3.22 2.09 -19.79
CA ASP A 368 3.44 1.57 -21.14
C ASP A 368 4.82 0.89 -21.26
N GLU A 369 5.83 1.36 -20.54
CA GLU A 369 7.18 0.78 -20.55
C GLU A 369 7.34 -0.43 -19.59
N LEU A 370 6.80 -0.32 -18.38
CA LEU A 370 7.09 -1.25 -17.27
C LEU A 370 5.90 -2.13 -16.89
N GLY A 371 4.68 -1.73 -17.23
CA GLY A 371 3.43 -2.32 -16.75
C GLY A 371 3.37 -3.82 -16.99
N ASP A 372 3.55 -4.28 -18.22
CA ASP A 372 3.48 -5.70 -18.57
C ASP A 372 4.47 -6.57 -17.78
N ARG A 373 5.68 -6.06 -17.53
CA ARG A 373 6.72 -6.77 -16.77
C ARG A 373 6.40 -6.81 -15.28
N LEU A 374 5.83 -5.73 -14.74
CA LEU A 374 5.56 -5.60 -13.31
C LEU A 374 4.22 -6.19 -12.90
N ARG A 375 3.26 -6.29 -13.82
CA ARG A 375 1.97 -6.97 -13.58
C ARG A 375 2.19 -8.39 -13.09
N THR A 376 3.15 -9.12 -13.66
CA THR A 376 3.45 -10.50 -13.24
C THR A 376 4.63 -10.59 -12.27
N PHE A 377 5.16 -9.45 -11.80
CA PHE A 377 6.19 -9.44 -10.77
C PHE A 377 5.54 -9.66 -9.40
N VAL A 378 5.38 -10.93 -9.06
CA VAL A 378 4.80 -11.39 -7.81
C VAL A 378 5.87 -11.73 -6.78
N ASP A 379 5.48 -11.69 -5.51
CA ASP A 379 6.36 -11.99 -4.37
C ASP A 379 7.60 -11.06 -4.28
N ARG A 380 8.61 -11.43 -3.48
CA ARG A 380 9.82 -10.64 -3.18
C ARG A 380 9.59 -9.47 -2.24
N SER A 381 8.59 -9.55 -1.37
CA SER A 381 8.27 -8.50 -0.39
C SER A 381 9.48 -8.10 0.46
N ASN A 382 10.31 -9.07 0.86
CA ASN A 382 11.52 -8.82 1.64
C ASN A 382 12.59 -8.05 0.85
N GLU A 383 12.85 -8.45 -0.39
CA GLU A 383 13.83 -7.82 -1.26
C GLU A 383 13.36 -6.43 -1.72
N ARG A 384 12.06 -6.28 -2.04
CA ARG A 384 11.42 -4.98 -2.31
C ARG A 384 11.61 -4.04 -1.15
N ARG A 385 11.28 -4.47 0.08
CA ARG A 385 11.48 -3.70 1.31
C ARG A 385 12.93 -3.28 1.49
N LYS A 386 13.89 -4.22 1.40
CA LYS A 386 15.32 -3.91 1.51
C LYS A 386 15.78 -2.89 0.45
N LEU A 387 15.31 -3.04 -0.79
CA LEU A 387 15.68 -2.14 -1.88
C LEU A 387 15.11 -0.73 -1.72
N THR A 388 14.01 -0.54 -0.97
CA THR A 388 13.52 0.82 -0.64
C THR A 388 14.53 1.67 0.12
N ALA A 389 15.58 1.07 0.71
CA ALA A 389 16.65 1.83 1.34
C ALA A 389 17.33 2.82 0.38
N ILE A 390 17.26 2.62 -0.95
CA ILE A 390 17.79 3.58 -1.93
C ILE A 390 16.93 4.86 -2.08
N ASP A 391 15.68 4.84 -1.60
CA ASP A 391 14.72 5.93 -1.81
C ASP A 391 15.11 7.17 -0.98
N PRO A 392 15.37 8.34 -1.58
CA PRO A 392 15.71 9.56 -0.84
C PRO A 392 14.65 10.03 0.15
N HIS A 393 13.40 9.56 0.04
CA HIS A 393 12.29 9.95 0.91
C HIS A 393 12.08 9.02 2.11
N VAL A 394 12.91 7.98 2.30
CA VAL A 394 12.88 7.17 3.53
C VAL A 394 13.82 7.74 4.60
N GLY A 395 13.59 7.43 5.88
CA GLY A 395 14.23 8.14 7.00
C GLY A 395 15.76 8.11 7.03
N SER A 396 16.39 6.98 6.70
CA SER A 396 17.86 6.85 6.58
C SER A 396 18.21 6.15 5.27
N PRO A 397 18.30 6.90 4.15
CA PRO A 397 18.49 6.31 2.85
C PRO A 397 19.96 5.95 2.59
N GLU A 398 20.17 4.78 2.00
CA GLU A 398 21.46 4.28 1.56
C GLU A 398 21.91 4.98 0.27
N ARG A 399 23.21 5.29 0.18
CA ARG A 399 23.80 5.93 -1.02
C ARG A 399 24.33 4.91 -2.03
N LEU A 400 24.67 3.72 -1.57
CA LEU A 400 25.14 2.62 -2.41
C LEU A 400 24.43 1.32 -2.02
N VAL A 401 23.67 0.76 -2.95
CA VAL A 401 22.99 -0.54 -2.78
C VAL A 401 23.57 -1.54 -3.77
N VAL A 402 23.86 -2.75 -3.28
CA VAL A 402 24.36 -3.87 -4.07
C VAL A 402 23.29 -4.97 -4.11
N VAL A 403 22.66 -5.14 -5.27
CA VAL A 403 21.69 -6.20 -5.53
C VAL A 403 22.44 -7.39 -6.08
N HIS A 404 22.31 -8.56 -5.45
CA HIS A 404 23.00 -9.76 -5.93
C HIS A 404 22.16 -11.03 -5.82
N GLY A 405 22.36 -11.96 -6.75
CA GLY A 405 21.60 -13.21 -6.81
C GLY A 405 21.85 -13.97 -8.09
N GLU A 406 21.40 -15.23 -8.12
CA GLU A 406 21.60 -16.14 -9.25
C GLU A 406 21.03 -15.60 -10.57
N MET A 407 21.53 -16.11 -11.70
CA MET A 407 20.96 -15.79 -13.00
C MET A 407 19.46 -16.10 -13.00
N GLU A 408 18.64 -15.22 -13.59
CA GLU A 408 17.17 -15.38 -13.66
C GLU A 408 16.43 -15.37 -12.30
N SER A 409 17.10 -15.01 -11.19
CA SER A 409 16.46 -14.94 -9.87
C SER A 409 15.41 -13.80 -9.70
N GLY A 410 15.22 -12.96 -10.72
CA GLY A 410 14.28 -11.84 -10.70
C GLY A 410 14.90 -10.47 -10.40
N LYS A 411 16.24 -10.34 -10.38
CA LYS A 411 16.94 -9.07 -10.12
C LYS A 411 16.44 -7.91 -10.99
N THR A 412 16.41 -8.09 -12.31
CA THR A 412 15.96 -7.03 -13.22
C THR A 412 14.50 -6.65 -12.97
N ALA A 413 13.60 -7.60 -12.68
CA ALA A 413 12.20 -7.28 -12.34
C ALA A 413 12.10 -6.44 -11.05
N LEU A 414 12.91 -6.78 -10.04
CA LEU A 414 13.03 -6.01 -8.80
C LEU A 414 13.55 -4.58 -9.05
N LEU A 415 14.47 -4.40 -10.00
CA LEU A 415 14.95 -3.06 -10.40
C LEU A 415 13.87 -2.26 -11.12
N GLN A 416 13.12 -2.88 -12.04
CA GLN A 416 12.00 -2.20 -12.69
C GLN A 416 10.92 -1.79 -11.68
N TRP A 417 10.74 -2.57 -10.61
CA TRP A 417 9.81 -2.21 -9.53
C TRP A 417 10.28 -0.97 -8.77
N ILE A 418 11.56 -0.92 -8.33
CA ILE A 418 12.06 0.27 -7.60
C ILE A 418 12.12 1.49 -8.51
N ARG A 419 12.38 1.28 -9.80
CA ARG A 419 12.38 2.30 -10.86
C ARG A 419 11.03 3.01 -10.92
N ARG A 420 9.94 2.23 -11.12
CA ARG A 420 8.56 2.73 -11.09
C ARG A 420 8.18 3.39 -9.77
N ARG A 421 8.56 2.77 -8.64
CA ARG A 421 8.29 3.31 -7.29
C ARG A 421 8.94 4.67 -7.07
N SER A 422 10.21 4.80 -7.45
CA SER A 422 10.99 6.03 -7.34
C SER A 422 10.39 7.12 -8.22
N ALA A 423 10.01 6.76 -9.45
CA ALA A 423 9.35 7.67 -10.36
C ALA A 423 8.05 8.22 -9.77
N MET A 424 7.13 7.39 -9.25
CA MET A 424 5.88 7.84 -8.60
C MET A 424 6.11 8.83 -7.44
N ARG A 425 7.26 8.72 -6.77
CA ARG A 425 7.68 9.61 -5.67
C ARG A 425 8.45 10.84 -6.14
N GLY A 426 8.53 11.06 -7.44
CA GLY A 426 9.23 12.20 -8.03
C GLY A 426 10.74 12.13 -7.87
N VAL A 427 11.30 10.92 -7.84
CA VAL A 427 12.75 10.69 -7.81
C VAL A 427 13.21 10.37 -9.23
N CYS A 428 14.22 11.10 -9.71
CA CYS A 428 14.81 10.84 -11.02
C CYS A 428 15.57 9.51 -10.96
N VAL A 429 15.24 8.60 -11.86
CA VAL A 429 15.95 7.32 -12.01
C VAL A 429 16.54 7.26 -13.41
N ARG A 430 17.80 6.85 -13.47
CA ARG A 430 18.47 6.47 -14.71
C ARG A 430 18.82 4.99 -14.66
N TYR A 431 18.12 4.20 -15.46
CA TYR A 431 18.36 2.76 -15.58
C TYR A 431 19.36 2.50 -16.71
N VAL A 432 20.54 1.99 -16.35
CA VAL A 432 21.62 1.70 -17.29
C VAL A 432 21.76 0.20 -17.47
N ASP A 433 21.50 -0.26 -18.69
CA ASP A 433 21.65 -1.66 -19.07
C ASP A 433 22.90 -1.85 -19.93
N PHE A 434 23.95 -2.41 -19.35
CA PHE A 434 25.21 -2.63 -20.07
C PHE A 434 25.18 -3.81 -21.05
N ARG A 435 24.04 -4.49 -21.25
CA ARG A 435 23.97 -5.59 -22.24
C ARG A 435 24.38 -5.10 -23.62
N SER A 436 25.48 -5.66 -24.12
CA SER A 436 26.07 -5.31 -25.40
C SER A 436 26.67 -6.57 -26.05
N PRO A 437 26.63 -6.70 -27.39
CA PRO A 437 27.32 -7.78 -28.10
C PRO A 437 28.85 -7.67 -27.97
N GLU A 438 29.37 -6.47 -27.73
CA GLU A 438 30.79 -6.19 -27.54
C GLU A 438 31.10 -5.90 -26.07
N ARG A 439 32.32 -6.24 -25.63
CA ARG A 439 32.83 -5.87 -24.31
C ARG A 439 32.97 -4.35 -24.19
N ILE A 440 32.52 -3.81 -23.07
CA ILE A 440 32.47 -2.37 -22.82
C ILE A 440 33.71 -1.96 -22.01
N ASN A 441 34.46 -0.98 -22.52
CA ASN A 441 35.53 -0.35 -21.74
C ASN A 441 34.99 0.80 -20.87
N PHE A 442 35.77 1.31 -19.92
CA PHE A 442 35.28 2.31 -18.96
C PHE A 442 34.77 3.60 -19.62
N VAL A 443 35.41 4.07 -20.70
CA VAL A 443 34.96 5.28 -21.43
C VAL A 443 33.57 5.03 -22.01
N ARG A 444 33.38 3.88 -22.68
CA ARG A 444 32.08 3.52 -23.23
C ARG A 444 31.04 3.32 -22.14
N ALA A 445 31.41 2.82 -20.97
CA ALA A 445 30.50 2.72 -19.83
C ALA A 445 29.99 4.10 -19.38
N LEU A 446 30.87 5.11 -19.29
CA LEU A 446 30.49 6.49 -18.95
C LEU A 446 29.60 7.14 -20.03
N GLU A 447 29.89 6.88 -21.30
CA GLU A 447 29.02 7.33 -22.40
C GLU A 447 27.63 6.72 -22.31
N ILE A 448 27.52 5.41 -22.05
CA ILE A 448 26.23 4.75 -21.87
C ILE A 448 25.50 5.39 -20.68
N ILE A 449 26.13 5.55 -19.52
CA ILE A 449 25.50 6.21 -18.34
C ILE A 449 25.02 7.63 -18.69
N ARG A 450 25.78 8.38 -19.49
CA ARG A 450 25.39 9.73 -19.93
C ARG A 450 24.16 9.69 -20.85
N ASP A 451 24.16 8.78 -21.82
CA ASP A 451 23.23 8.74 -22.94
C ASP A 451 21.88 8.09 -22.60
N GLU A 452 21.83 7.24 -21.56
CA GLU A 452 20.58 6.63 -21.12
C GLU A 452 19.58 7.70 -20.64
N PRO A 453 18.30 7.61 -21.05
CA PRO A 453 17.27 8.55 -20.65
C PRO A 453 16.89 8.36 -19.16
N ASP A 454 16.37 9.43 -18.58
CA ASP A 454 15.75 9.39 -17.26
C ASP A 454 14.27 9.03 -17.36
N ASP A 455 13.75 8.36 -16.34
CA ASP A 455 12.38 7.84 -16.29
C ASP A 455 11.29 8.90 -16.36
N VAL A 456 11.52 10.02 -15.68
CA VAL A 456 10.58 11.13 -15.61
C VAL A 456 11.29 12.32 -16.22
N ALA A 457 11.02 12.59 -17.50
CA ALA A 457 11.73 13.61 -18.28
C ALA A 457 11.70 15.01 -17.63
N LEU A 458 10.61 15.36 -16.92
CA LEU A 458 10.49 16.63 -16.19
C LEU A 458 11.49 16.74 -15.02
N LEU A 459 11.81 15.61 -14.40
CA LEU A 459 12.76 15.49 -13.30
C LEU A 459 14.15 15.07 -13.75
N GLY A 460 14.27 14.69 -15.03
CA GLY A 460 15.50 14.27 -15.68
C GLY A 460 16.60 15.32 -15.59
N LEU A 461 17.82 14.85 -15.78
CA LEU A 461 18.96 15.73 -15.89
C LEU A 461 18.76 16.67 -17.08
N SER A 462 19.22 17.92 -16.94
CA SER A 462 19.19 18.88 -18.04
C SER A 462 19.85 18.28 -19.31
N PRO A 463 19.34 18.55 -20.53
CA PRO A 463 20.01 18.17 -21.77
C PRO A 463 21.47 18.67 -21.85
N THR A 464 21.82 19.71 -21.10
CA THR A 464 23.16 20.28 -21.03
C THR A 464 23.97 19.78 -19.82
N ALA A 465 23.44 18.87 -18.99
CA ALA A 465 24.07 18.40 -17.76
C ALA A 465 25.49 17.88 -17.97
N PHE A 466 25.74 17.25 -19.12
CA PHE A 466 27.05 16.69 -19.47
C PHE A 466 27.82 17.53 -20.49
N SER A 467 27.47 18.80 -20.71
CA SER A 467 28.18 19.64 -21.70
C SER A 467 29.65 19.88 -21.32
N SER A 468 29.94 20.12 -20.03
CA SER A 468 31.34 20.22 -19.56
C SER A 468 32.08 18.91 -19.73
N PHE A 469 31.44 17.79 -19.38
CA PHE A 469 32.02 16.46 -19.57
C PHE A 469 32.31 16.14 -21.03
N ASN A 470 31.37 16.42 -21.94
CA ASN A 470 31.54 16.20 -23.37
C ASN A 470 32.71 17.02 -23.93
N TYR A 471 32.85 18.26 -23.46
CA TYR A 471 33.96 19.12 -23.83
C TYR A 471 35.29 18.53 -23.36
N ASP A 472 35.41 18.21 -22.07
CA ASP A 472 36.64 17.66 -21.48
C ASP A 472 37.02 16.31 -22.12
N LEU A 473 36.03 15.44 -22.34
CA LEU A 473 36.21 14.14 -22.95
C LEU A 473 36.82 14.26 -24.36
N GLY A 474 36.40 15.24 -25.15
CA GLY A 474 36.98 15.49 -26.48
C GLY A 474 38.48 15.76 -26.45
N PHE A 475 38.95 16.61 -25.53
CA PHE A 475 40.38 16.89 -25.36
C PHE A 475 41.14 15.66 -24.88
N LEU A 476 40.59 14.96 -23.89
CA LEU A 476 41.23 13.82 -23.25
C LEU A 476 41.37 12.63 -24.21
N LEU A 477 40.37 12.38 -25.07
CA LEU A 477 40.44 11.35 -26.12
C LEU A 477 41.47 11.65 -27.21
N GLU A 478 41.84 12.92 -27.41
CA GLU A 478 42.93 13.33 -28.29
C GLU A 478 44.30 13.37 -27.60
N GLY A 479 44.37 12.99 -26.32
CA GLY A 479 45.61 13.03 -25.54
C GLY A 479 46.00 14.43 -25.08
N ARG A 480 45.06 15.36 -25.00
CA ARG A 480 45.25 16.75 -24.55
C ARG A 480 44.52 17.00 -23.22
N LEU A 481 45.06 17.86 -22.36
CA LEU A 481 44.34 18.28 -21.16
C LEU A 481 43.29 19.34 -21.53
N PRO A 482 42.12 19.36 -20.86
CA PRO A 482 41.11 20.37 -21.07
C PRO A 482 41.64 21.78 -20.76
N VAL A 483 41.21 22.76 -21.56
CA VAL A 483 41.51 24.17 -21.29
C VAL A 483 40.51 24.69 -20.25
N ALA A 484 40.93 25.57 -19.33
CA ALA A 484 40.02 26.13 -18.34
C ALA A 484 38.98 27.06 -18.99
N HIS A 485 37.71 26.87 -18.69
CA HIS A 485 36.61 27.73 -19.12
C HIS A 485 36.01 28.47 -17.92
N SER A 486 35.98 29.80 -17.99
CA SER A 486 35.54 30.69 -16.90
C SER A 486 34.03 30.89 -16.83
N ASN A 487 33.30 30.56 -17.90
CA ASN A 487 31.84 30.61 -17.97
C ASN A 487 31.36 29.24 -18.45
N GLY A 488 30.29 28.72 -17.84
CA GLY A 488 29.73 27.40 -18.15
C GLY A 488 29.74 27.09 -19.65
N VAL A 489 30.22 25.90 -20.00
CA VAL A 489 30.32 25.48 -21.40
C VAL A 489 28.92 25.50 -22.01
N SER A 490 28.77 26.12 -23.19
CA SER A 490 27.52 26.06 -23.97
C SER A 490 27.13 24.61 -24.26
N ALA A 491 25.92 24.36 -24.77
CA ALA A 491 25.50 23.00 -25.13
C ALA A 491 26.51 22.33 -26.08
N VAL A 492 27.38 21.47 -25.53
CA VAL A 492 28.41 20.76 -26.28
C VAL A 492 27.92 19.33 -26.50
N PRO A 493 27.76 18.91 -27.77
CA PRO A 493 27.35 17.55 -28.09
C PRO A 493 28.44 16.55 -27.70
N ALA A 494 28.08 15.28 -27.63
CA ALA A 494 29.05 14.21 -27.41
C ALA A 494 30.17 14.26 -28.48
N PRO A 495 31.45 14.15 -28.10
CA PRO A 495 32.55 14.18 -29.05
C PRO A 495 32.54 12.94 -29.96
N GLU A 496 33.00 13.09 -31.20
CA GLU A 496 33.23 11.94 -32.07
C GLU A 496 34.37 11.07 -31.52
N ARG A 497 34.17 9.75 -31.55
CA ARG A 497 35.15 8.81 -31.00
C ARG A 497 36.29 8.56 -32.00
N PRO A 498 37.56 8.83 -31.64
CA PRO A 498 38.68 8.44 -32.48
C PRO A 498 38.80 6.91 -32.56
N LYS A 499 39.29 6.40 -33.69
CA LYS A 499 39.46 4.94 -33.92
C LYS A 499 40.37 4.27 -32.89
N SER A 500 41.31 5.01 -32.33
CA SER A 500 42.23 4.58 -31.28
C SER A 500 42.63 5.79 -30.43
N TYR A 501 42.79 5.59 -29.13
CA TYR A 501 43.26 6.59 -28.18
C TYR A 501 44.02 5.89 -27.04
N GLU A 502 45.00 6.58 -26.46
CA GLU A 502 45.74 6.11 -25.29
C GLU A 502 45.52 7.10 -24.15
N LEU A 503 45.15 6.58 -22.97
CA LEU A 503 44.88 7.39 -21.79
C LEU A 503 45.89 7.03 -20.71
N GLY A 504 46.68 8.03 -20.29
CA GLY A 504 47.50 7.91 -19.07
C GLY A 504 46.65 7.99 -17.81
N GLU A 505 47.18 7.55 -16.66
CA GLU A 505 46.46 7.53 -15.38
C GLU A 505 45.86 8.89 -15.01
N ASN A 506 46.65 9.98 -15.11
CA ASN A 506 46.17 11.34 -14.85
C ASN A 506 44.95 11.72 -15.72
N MET A 507 44.91 11.26 -16.98
CA MET A 507 43.77 11.56 -17.87
C MET A 507 42.52 10.77 -17.47
N VAL A 508 42.69 9.52 -16.99
CA VAL A 508 41.57 8.73 -16.47
C VAL A 508 40.94 9.44 -15.26
N ASP A 509 41.75 9.92 -14.32
CA ASP A 509 41.28 10.66 -13.16
C ASP A 509 40.54 11.96 -13.53
N GLU A 510 41.04 12.69 -14.53
CA GLU A 510 40.38 13.89 -15.07
C GLU A 510 39.03 13.57 -15.72
N ILE A 511 38.94 12.49 -16.52
CA ILE A 511 37.66 12.03 -17.11
C ILE A 511 36.62 11.78 -16.01
N PHE A 512 36.97 11.00 -14.98
CA PHE A 512 36.05 10.70 -13.90
C PHE A 512 35.72 11.94 -13.05
N THR A 513 36.68 12.83 -12.82
CA THR A 513 36.44 14.08 -12.08
C THR A 513 35.48 15.00 -12.82
N SER A 514 35.66 15.16 -14.13
CA SER A 514 34.73 15.90 -14.98
C SER A 514 33.32 15.26 -14.97
N PHE A 515 33.24 13.94 -15.09
CA PHE A 515 31.97 13.21 -15.04
C PHE A 515 31.24 13.35 -13.70
N ARG A 516 31.95 13.20 -12.57
CA ARG A 516 31.38 13.40 -11.23
C ARG A 516 30.89 14.84 -11.04
N THR A 517 31.64 15.81 -11.54
CA THR A 517 31.27 17.24 -11.48
C THR A 517 29.99 17.52 -12.26
N ALA A 518 29.83 16.91 -13.45
CA ALA A 518 28.62 16.99 -14.25
C ALA A 518 27.39 16.44 -13.48
N LEU A 519 27.50 15.22 -12.92
CA LEU A 519 26.43 14.61 -12.12
C LEU A 519 26.08 15.43 -10.86
N GLN A 520 27.10 15.91 -10.15
CA GLN A 520 26.91 16.70 -8.93
C GLN A 520 26.25 18.06 -9.23
N SER A 521 26.61 18.69 -10.33
CA SER A 521 26.01 19.97 -10.74
C SER A 521 24.59 19.82 -11.28
N ALA A 522 24.23 18.63 -11.77
CA ALA A 522 22.91 18.35 -12.32
C ALA A 522 21.90 17.83 -11.28
N THR A 523 22.32 17.60 -10.04
CA THR A 523 21.49 17.03 -8.97
C THR A 523 21.42 17.94 -7.75
N SER A 524 20.35 17.84 -6.98
CA SER A 524 20.12 18.65 -5.77
C SER A 524 19.30 17.87 -4.74
N ALA A 525 19.13 18.40 -3.53
CA ALA A 525 18.27 17.79 -2.52
C ALA A 525 16.80 17.65 -3.00
N GLU A 526 16.33 18.58 -3.82
CA GLU A 526 14.98 18.56 -4.42
C GLU A 526 14.90 17.66 -5.66
N ARG A 527 16.04 17.38 -6.30
CA ARG A 527 16.14 16.54 -7.51
C ARG A 527 17.28 15.52 -7.34
N PRO A 528 17.10 14.53 -6.45
CA PRO A 528 18.05 13.45 -6.30
C PRO A 528 18.01 12.52 -7.52
N LEU A 529 19.15 11.90 -7.83
CA LEU A 529 19.30 10.91 -8.89
C LEU A 529 19.56 9.53 -8.29
N VAL A 530 18.80 8.53 -8.74
CA VAL A 530 19.11 7.11 -8.53
C VAL A 530 19.65 6.54 -9.84
N LEU A 531 20.92 6.15 -9.85
CA LEU A 531 21.58 5.53 -10.98
C LEU A 531 21.63 4.01 -10.77
N ILE A 532 20.92 3.26 -11.62
CA ILE A 532 20.88 1.80 -11.57
C ILE A 532 21.82 1.24 -12.64
N LEU A 533 22.80 0.44 -12.23
CA LEU A 533 23.78 -0.20 -13.11
C LEU A 533 23.49 -1.71 -13.18
N ASP A 534 22.81 -2.13 -14.26
CA ASP A 534 22.48 -3.54 -14.51
C ASP A 534 23.44 -4.17 -15.54
N HIS A 535 23.58 -5.49 -15.48
CA HIS A 535 24.44 -6.27 -16.37
C HIS A 535 25.91 -5.79 -16.47
N VAL A 536 26.47 -5.30 -15.36
CA VAL A 536 27.86 -4.77 -15.30
C VAL A 536 28.93 -5.77 -15.74
N GLY A 537 28.62 -7.07 -15.76
CA GLY A 537 29.48 -8.11 -16.32
C GLY A 537 29.77 -7.98 -17.82
N ALA A 538 29.13 -7.07 -18.55
CA ALA A 538 29.50 -6.70 -19.92
C ALA A 538 30.70 -5.72 -19.98
N VAL A 539 30.92 -4.96 -18.90
CA VAL A 539 32.10 -4.11 -18.73
C VAL A 539 33.33 -5.00 -18.54
N LEU A 540 34.47 -4.61 -19.10
CA LEU A 540 35.73 -5.32 -18.89
C LEU A 540 36.06 -5.33 -17.38
N GLN A 541 36.38 -6.50 -16.84
CA GLN A 541 36.60 -6.67 -15.40
C GLN A 541 37.68 -5.72 -14.83
N PRO A 542 38.85 -5.50 -15.46
CA PRO A 542 39.83 -4.53 -14.98
C PRO A 542 39.29 -3.08 -15.02
N ASP A 543 38.55 -2.70 -16.06
CA ASP A 543 37.95 -1.37 -16.17
C ASP A 543 36.85 -1.13 -15.12
N PHE A 544 36.12 -2.18 -14.74
CA PHE A 544 35.17 -2.08 -13.64
C PHE A 544 35.90 -1.94 -12.30
N THR A 545 36.78 -2.90 -11.99
CA THR A 545 37.44 -3.03 -10.69
C THR A 545 38.38 -1.87 -10.39
N ASP A 546 39.20 -1.47 -11.37
CA ASP A 546 40.29 -0.50 -11.16
C ASP A 546 39.86 0.94 -11.48
N ARG A 547 38.74 1.14 -12.19
CA ARG A 547 38.30 2.47 -12.66
C ARG A 547 36.87 2.80 -12.24
N LEU A 548 35.86 2.12 -12.79
CA LEU A 548 34.45 2.46 -12.56
C LEU A 548 34.07 2.37 -11.07
N TYR A 549 34.52 1.32 -10.39
CA TYR A 549 34.26 1.13 -8.97
C TYR A 549 34.89 2.24 -8.09
N PRO A 550 36.24 2.41 -8.06
CA PRO A 550 36.87 3.36 -7.14
C PRO A 550 36.66 4.84 -7.54
N LEU A 551 36.50 5.13 -8.84
CA LEU A 551 36.42 6.50 -9.35
C LEU A 551 34.99 7.01 -9.58
N LEU A 552 33.96 6.15 -9.56
CA LEU A 552 32.56 6.59 -9.63
C LEU A 552 31.70 5.96 -8.53
N ILE A 553 31.63 4.63 -8.48
CA ILE A 553 30.67 3.92 -7.61
C ILE A 553 30.97 4.18 -6.14
N LYS A 554 32.21 3.97 -5.69
CA LYS A 554 32.62 4.18 -4.29
C LYS A 554 32.57 5.66 -3.88
N ARG A 555 32.68 6.57 -4.85
CA ARG A 555 32.70 8.03 -4.58
C ARG A 555 31.36 8.56 -4.07
N VAL A 556 30.25 7.88 -4.32
CA VAL A 556 28.96 8.21 -3.68
C VAL A 556 28.94 7.96 -2.18
N LEU A 557 29.98 7.37 -1.59
CA LEU A 557 30.10 7.26 -0.13
C LEU A 557 30.97 8.38 0.46
N ALA A 558 31.67 9.14 -0.36
CA ALA A 558 32.52 10.23 0.11
C ALA A 558 31.66 11.44 0.56
N THR A 559 32.14 12.13 1.59
CA THR A 559 31.53 13.37 2.07
C THR A 559 31.78 14.49 1.05
N LYS A 560 30.74 15.26 0.69
CA LYS A 560 30.77 16.40 -0.25
C LYS A 560 30.97 16.09 -1.74
N GLU A 561 31.08 14.82 -2.12
CA GLU A 561 31.01 14.39 -3.53
C GLU A 561 29.69 13.66 -3.77
N LEU A 562 29.05 13.94 -4.91
CA LEU A 562 27.86 13.21 -5.40
C LEU A 562 26.74 13.10 -4.34
N GLU A 563 26.55 14.13 -3.52
CA GLU A 563 25.69 14.10 -2.31
C GLU A 563 24.25 13.64 -2.59
N HIS A 564 23.73 14.01 -3.76
CA HIS A 564 22.36 13.72 -4.18
C HIS A 564 22.26 12.61 -5.22
N VAL A 565 23.36 11.89 -5.47
CA VAL A 565 23.40 10.72 -6.35
C VAL A 565 23.47 9.47 -5.49
N ARG A 566 22.64 8.49 -5.83
CA ARG A 566 22.62 7.15 -5.23
C ARG A 566 22.82 6.12 -6.32
N ILE A 567 23.53 5.05 -6.01
CA ILE A 567 23.85 4.01 -7.01
C ILE A 567 23.32 2.66 -6.55
N VAL A 568 22.67 1.95 -7.47
CA VAL A 568 22.35 0.53 -7.35
C VAL A 568 23.25 -0.23 -8.31
N VAL A 569 24.00 -1.22 -7.81
CA VAL A 569 24.84 -2.09 -8.64
C VAL A 569 24.32 -3.52 -8.59
N VAL A 570 24.20 -4.17 -9.74
CA VAL A 570 23.61 -5.50 -9.87
C VAL A 570 24.68 -6.52 -10.25
N LEU A 571 24.83 -7.58 -9.47
CA LEU A 571 25.88 -8.57 -9.65
C LEU A 571 25.33 -10.01 -9.50
N SER A 572 25.83 -10.95 -10.32
CA SER A 572 25.74 -12.38 -9.97
C SER A 572 26.74 -12.72 -8.84
N PRO A 573 26.62 -13.88 -8.17
CA PRO A 573 27.60 -14.29 -7.16
C PRO A 573 29.03 -14.41 -7.71
N GLU A 574 29.16 -14.85 -8.96
CA GLU A 574 30.44 -14.92 -9.69
C GLU A 574 30.98 -13.51 -9.96
N GLN A 575 30.16 -12.63 -10.53
CA GLN A 575 30.54 -11.24 -10.80
C GLN A 575 30.91 -10.51 -9.52
N ARG A 576 30.20 -10.74 -8.42
CA ARG A 576 30.55 -10.15 -7.12
C ARG A 576 31.95 -10.58 -6.66
N ARG A 577 32.33 -11.83 -6.90
CA ARG A 577 33.67 -12.33 -6.55
C ARG A 577 34.75 -11.73 -7.44
N ASP A 578 34.45 -11.57 -8.72
CA ASP A 578 35.46 -11.23 -9.72
C ASP A 578 35.58 -9.70 -9.97
N TYR A 579 34.50 -8.94 -9.78
CA TYR A 579 34.41 -7.51 -10.10
C TYR A 579 34.42 -6.62 -8.84
N TRP A 580 33.92 -7.10 -7.70
CA TRP A 580 33.86 -6.29 -6.49
C TRP A 580 35.16 -6.44 -5.67
N PRO A 581 35.85 -5.35 -5.29
CA PRO A 581 37.12 -5.48 -4.57
C PRO A 581 36.99 -6.20 -3.23
N ALA A 582 37.90 -7.14 -2.97
CA ALA A 582 37.91 -7.92 -1.73
C ALA A 582 38.10 -7.05 -0.48
N SER A 583 38.85 -5.95 -0.59
CA SER A 583 39.01 -4.96 0.49
C SER A 583 37.71 -4.26 0.88
N ASP A 584 36.72 -4.28 0.00
CA ASP A 584 35.44 -3.56 0.11
C ASP A 584 34.24 -4.54 0.08
N ALA A 585 34.43 -5.81 0.48
CA ALA A 585 33.40 -6.85 0.41
C ALA A 585 32.10 -6.53 1.18
N ASP A 586 32.22 -5.68 2.22
CA ASP A 586 31.12 -5.20 3.07
C ASP A 586 30.69 -3.76 2.76
N VAL A 587 31.25 -3.13 1.72
CA VAL A 587 30.88 -1.77 1.32
C VAL A 587 29.56 -1.77 0.55
N GLY A 588 28.63 -0.92 0.98
CA GLY A 588 27.30 -0.77 0.40
C GLY A 588 26.25 -1.67 1.05
N TYR A 589 25.00 -1.21 1.03
CA TYR A 589 23.87 -1.95 1.58
C TYR A 589 23.48 -3.12 0.68
N ARG A 590 23.32 -4.32 1.24
CA ARG A 590 23.18 -5.55 0.46
C ARG A 590 21.73 -6.00 0.35
N VAL A 591 21.30 -6.26 -0.89
CA VAL A 591 20.00 -6.83 -1.21
C VAL A 591 20.22 -8.19 -1.87
N PRO A 592 20.27 -9.29 -1.10
CA PRO A 592 20.28 -10.63 -1.67
C PRO A 592 18.94 -10.93 -2.33
N VAL A 593 18.97 -11.47 -3.54
CA VAL A 593 17.81 -11.97 -4.29
C VAL A 593 17.98 -13.47 -4.42
N ASP A 594 17.50 -14.17 -3.40
CA ASP A 594 17.68 -15.61 -3.23
C ASP A 594 16.78 -16.40 -4.19
N LEU A 595 16.99 -17.70 -4.31
CA LEU A 595 16.05 -18.56 -5.03
C LEU A 595 14.77 -18.74 -4.21
N LEU A 596 13.63 -18.89 -4.89
CA LEU A 596 12.35 -19.16 -4.23
C LEU A 596 12.31 -20.61 -3.76
N LYS A 597 11.66 -20.86 -2.63
CA LYS A 597 11.50 -22.19 -2.04
C LYS A 597 10.40 -22.98 -2.75
N PRO A 598 10.48 -24.32 -2.79
CA PRO A 598 9.47 -25.17 -3.44
C PRO A 598 8.02 -24.79 -3.12
N GLY A 599 7.69 -24.69 -1.82
CA GLY A 599 6.34 -24.38 -1.35
C GLY A 599 5.81 -22.97 -1.66
N GLU A 600 6.63 -22.10 -2.28
CA GLU A 600 6.20 -20.77 -2.73
C GLU A 600 5.65 -20.79 -4.16
N PHE A 601 5.86 -21.87 -4.92
CA PHE A 601 5.50 -21.93 -6.35
C PHE A 601 4.00 -21.79 -6.58
N GLN A 602 3.17 -22.59 -5.89
CA GLN A 602 1.72 -22.54 -6.07
C GLN A 602 1.20 -21.12 -5.81
N ARG A 603 1.60 -20.52 -4.67
CA ARG A 603 1.20 -19.15 -4.30
C ARG A 603 1.59 -18.13 -5.38
N CYS A 604 2.85 -18.17 -5.84
CA CYS A 604 3.32 -17.24 -6.86
C CYS A 604 2.57 -17.41 -8.20
N ALA A 605 2.33 -18.65 -8.63
CA ALA A 605 1.61 -18.93 -9.85
C ALA A 605 0.15 -18.46 -9.78
N GLU A 606 -0.53 -18.67 -8.65
CA GLU A 606 -1.88 -18.15 -8.41
C GLU A 606 -1.90 -16.61 -8.42
N ASP A 607 -0.89 -15.96 -7.84
CA ASP A 607 -0.76 -14.51 -7.85
C ASP A 607 -0.56 -13.96 -9.27
N VAL A 608 0.20 -14.65 -10.12
CA VAL A 608 0.35 -14.28 -11.54
C VAL A 608 -0.99 -14.37 -12.28
N VAL A 609 -1.78 -15.43 -12.03
CA VAL A 609 -3.12 -15.57 -12.62
C VAL A 609 -4.01 -14.39 -12.24
N LEU A 610 -4.05 -14.06 -10.95
CA LEU A 610 -4.87 -12.98 -10.43
C LEU A 610 -4.42 -11.62 -10.98
N ALA A 611 -3.12 -11.39 -11.07
CA ALA A 611 -2.57 -10.15 -11.62
C ALA A 611 -2.82 -9.99 -13.13
N LEU A 612 -3.00 -11.09 -13.86
CA LEU A 612 -3.45 -11.09 -15.25
C LEU A 612 -4.98 -10.86 -15.40
N GLY A 613 -5.69 -10.65 -14.28
CA GLY A 613 -7.14 -10.46 -14.27
C GLY A 613 -7.94 -11.71 -14.62
N LYS A 614 -7.33 -12.89 -14.51
CA LYS A 614 -7.99 -14.17 -14.81
C LYS A 614 -8.64 -14.73 -13.54
N PRO A 615 -9.86 -15.32 -13.63
CA PRO A 615 -10.50 -15.92 -12.47
C PRO A 615 -9.77 -17.19 -12.04
N LEU A 616 -9.33 -17.23 -10.78
CA LEU A 616 -8.71 -18.42 -10.20
C LEU A 616 -9.79 -19.40 -9.72
N ASN A 617 -10.08 -20.40 -10.55
CA ASN A 617 -11.04 -21.47 -10.26
C ASN A 617 -10.33 -22.77 -9.82
N ALA A 618 -11.10 -23.74 -9.31
CA ALA A 618 -10.57 -25.01 -8.82
C ALA A 618 -9.79 -25.80 -9.89
N VAL A 619 -10.19 -25.72 -11.17
CA VAL A 619 -9.46 -26.40 -12.26
C VAL A 619 -8.06 -25.83 -12.41
N LEU A 620 -7.95 -24.51 -12.40
CA LEU A 620 -6.67 -23.82 -12.55
C LEU A 620 -5.78 -23.99 -11.32
N SER A 621 -6.32 -23.89 -10.10
CA SER A 621 -5.58 -24.21 -8.87
C SER A 621 -5.06 -25.64 -8.87
N ASN A 622 -5.88 -26.62 -9.27
CA ASN A 622 -5.45 -28.02 -9.38
C ASN A 622 -4.35 -28.21 -10.44
N LEU A 623 -4.44 -27.51 -11.57
CA LEU A 623 -3.40 -27.53 -12.59
C LEU A 623 -2.08 -26.97 -12.05
N ILE A 624 -2.12 -25.81 -11.39
CA ILE A 624 -0.92 -25.18 -10.79
C ILE A 624 -0.29 -26.11 -9.76
N ALA A 625 -1.08 -26.70 -8.86
CA ALA A 625 -0.60 -27.67 -7.87
C ALA A 625 0.03 -28.91 -8.54
N ALA A 626 -0.52 -29.37 -9.66
CA ALA A 626 0.05 -30.49 -10.42
C ALA A 626 1.37 -30.14 -11.13
N LEU A 627 1.62 -28.85 -11.42
CA LEU A 627 2.87 -28.37 -12.04
C LEU A 627 4.00 -28.18 -11.01
N GLU A 628 3.69 -27.94 -9.74
CA GLU A 628 4.70 -27.66 -8.70
C GLU A 628 5.83 -28.70 -8.64
N PRO A 629 5.58 -30.03 -8.66
CA PRO A 629 6.67 -31.02 -8.63
C PRO A 629 7.59 -30.97 -9.86
N LEU A 630 7.09 -30.48 -11.00
CA LEU A 630 7.86 -30.36 -12.24
C LEU A 630 8.68 -29.06 -12.27
N PHE A 631 8.08 -27.96 -11.82
CA PHE A 631 8.67 -26.62 -11.92
C PHE A 631 9.48 -26.23 -10.68
N ALA A 632 9.16 -26.76 -9.51
CA ALA A 632 9.79 -26.43 -8.24
C ALA A 632 10.18 -27.68 -7.41
N PRO A 633 10.91 -28.68 -7.98
CA PRO A 633 11.37 -29.84 -7.21
C PRO A 633 12.44 -29.50 -6.15
N ALA A 634 13.03 -28.31 -6.24
CA ALA A 634 14.01 -27.70 -5.33
C ALA A 634 13.88 -26.17 -5.44
N ASP A 635 14.77 -25.44 -4.77
CA ASP A 635 14.87 -23.99 -4.92
C ASP A 635 14.89 -23.57 -6.40
N TRP A 636 14.06 -22.59 -6.78
CA TRP A 636 13.73 -22.31 -8.17
C TRP A 636 13.77 -20.81 -8.52
N VAL A 637 13.83 -20.51 -9.82
CA VAL A 637 13.92 -19.14 -10.35
C VAL A 637 12.56 -18.63 -10.85
N PRO A 638 12.20 -17.36 -10.58
CA PRO A 638 10.92 -16.77 -11.01
C PRO A 638 10.62 -16.85 -12.51
N LYS A 639 11.64 -16.93 -13.38
CA LYS A 639 11.46 -17.07 -14.84
C LYS A 639 10.55 -18.25 -15.22
N LYS A 640 10.50 -19.30 -14.40
CA LYS A 640 9.59 -20.43 -14.59
C LYS A 640 8.10 -20.04 -14.60
N LEU A 641 7.73 -18.92 -13.97
CA LEU A 641 6.36 -18.39 -14.01
C LEU A 641 5.96 -17.87 -15.40
N ASP A 642 6.93 -17.49 -16.25
CA ASP A 642 6.64 -17.10 -17.64
C ASP A 642 6.09 -18.28 -18.46
N GLU A 643 6.55 -19.50 -18.16
CA GLU A 643 6.04 -20.72 -18.78
C GLU A 643 4.61 -21.03 -18.31
N VAL A 644 4.33 -20.83 -17.00
CA VAL A 644 2.98 -20.95 -16.45
C VAL A 644 2.03 -19.97 -17.13
N ARG A 645 2.45 -18.72 -17.36
CA ARG A 645 1.68 -17.72 -18.12
C ARG A 645 1.30 -18.21 -19.52
N GLY A 646 2.22 -18.89 -20.21
CA GLY A 646 1.95 -19.45 -21.54
C GLY A 646 0.96 -20.63 -21.54
N LEU A 647 0.80 -21.30 -20.40
CA LEU A 647 -0.11 -22.44 -20.22
C LEU A 647 -1.52 -22.04 -19.77
N ILE A 648 -1.70 -20.80 -19.32
CA ILE A 648 -3.00 -20.27 -18.87
C ILE A 648 -3.73 -19.69 -20.10
N PRO A 649 -4.86 -20.29 -20.54
CA PRO A 649 -5.61 -19.88 -21.73
C PRO A 649 -6.28 -18.49 -21.64
#